data_AF-A0A4V1AQ79-F1
#
_entry.id   AF-A0A4V1AQ79-F1
#
_cell.length_a   1.000
_cell.length_b   1.000
_cell.length_c   1.000
_cell.angle_alpha   90.00
_cell.angle_beta   90.00
_cell.angle_gamma   90.00
#
_symmetry.space_group_name_H-M   'P 1'
#
loop_
_entity.id
_entity.type
_entity.pdbx_description
1 polymer ?
#
loop_
_entity_poly.entity_id
_entity_poly.type
_entity_poly.pdbx_seq_one_letter_code
_entity_poly.pdbx_strand_id
1 'polypeptide(L)'
;MILKNVVKKEDFKKWFTSCNKEAWIFHDITNFEKALELKKQKVYEYFLKTEIDDGGFDTSSGFDPLELYSELLNKEDLSEEEEKQKETLLKTLESFEGIELSPMSAETILDGEAVGQAAREYFIEKLESENIKNKTNFKYFDFQQFGYELSANKTKEILLDSDYKLFFEPTFEVFSGKLRTRCDVLWKNQDNQFEIIEVKASTKEKKEHIFDLLYQYIVVSKNYNIKEVKLCLINNDYYRGLEHPLVLLENLEDLDSKVDYEKEVKPFLENDFEVENTNEPEDINYQILFNVKNRITKNKKTISFKTLFECILYSTNIEDILLDISNSFDNENILKNDLCGTYKIDYKNFDLKLEENKYCKHVVNWFDKTDYTLFNLPRFKQKAAKYFRQFDKLNLESLTFNDLTQLEKPSLKEYFNDDLKKIIIKTNTYLKNNKVLDPTDVIDLEKLDVLEEVLREYYDFPLYMYDFETSKWAIPKYNKTKSYQQIPFQFSIHILKDEDYDFNQPNKTMDHYNFIASSIEDPRPDFIKQFIIACFSKGPGRYVAYNKSFERMVLKDLMTAFPKYLKPLKYIYENTIDLMDFFKKPKSNWLIYHPDFRGSASIKTTQPTLDSSLSYKDLKINKGDKASSVFRRYADQTFSQEQWDQLYKNDMLLYCDRDTLAMVVVLQKIIEIVKEAKPDIVERIRKVKLNEV
;
A
#
# COMPACT_ATOMS: atom_id res chain seq x y z
N MET A 1 -5.34 16.37 36.21
CA MET A 1 -5.26 14.99 35.67
C MET A 1 -3.97 14.33 36.18
N ILE A 2 -4.05 13.09 36.67
CA ILE A 2 -2.88 12.27 37.04
C ILE A 2 -2.93 11.03 36.15
N LEU A 3 -1.97 10.90 35.24
CA LEU A 3 -1.86 9.74 34.36
C LEU A 3 -0.94 8.70 34.99
N LYS A 4 -1.37 7.44 34.98
CA LYS A 4 -0.60 6.29 35.48
C LYS A 4 0.55 5.97 34.52
N ASN A 5 0.23 5.78 33.24
CA ASN A 5 1.17 5.45 32.19
C ASN A 5 1.34 6.61 31.22
N VAL A 6 2.44 6.58 30.47
CA VAL A 6 2.64 7.52 29.36
C VAL A 6 1.58 7.21 28.30
N VAL A 7 1.01 8.23 27.67
CA VAL A 7 0.18 8.05 26.47
C VAL A 7 0.96 8.65 25.32
N LYS A 8 1.61 7.82 24.50
CA LYS A 8 2.42 8.29 23.37
C LYS A 8 1.51 8.78 22.24
N LYS A 9 2.05 9.58 21.31
CA LYS A 9 1.31 10.11 20.14
C LYS A 9 0.69 8.96 19.33
N GLU A 10 1.47 7.93 19.05
CA GLU A 10 1.02 6.74 18.30
C GLU A 10 -0.05 5.93 19.05
N ASP A 11 0.05 5.83 20.38
CA ASP A 11 -0.96 5.15 21.19
C ASP A 11 -2.32 5.85 21.08
N PHE A 12 -2.31 7.18 21.22
CA PHE A 12 -3.49 8.02 21.05
C PHE A 12 -4.04 7.88 19.63
N LYS A 13 -3.18 7.98 18.60
CA LYS A 13 -3.57 7.83 17.19
C LYS A 13 -4.30 6.50 16.96
N LYS A 14 -3.68 5.38 17.33
CA LYS A 14 -4.24 4.02 17.18
C LYS A 14 -5.56 3.82 17.90
N TRP A 15 -5.67 4.35 19.13
CA TRP A 15 -6.90 4.29 19.90
C TRP A 15 -8.07 4.98 19.19
N PHE A 16 -7.80 6.07 18.49
CA PHE A 16 -8.81 6.86 17.79
C PHE A 16 -9.07 6.37 16.34
N THR A 17 -8.09 5.76 15.68
CA THR A 17 -8.19 5.38 14.25
C THR A 17 -8.47 3.91 14.01
N SER A 18 -7.89 2.99 14.80
CA SER A 18 -7.92 1.55 14.51
C SER A 18 -8.59 0.73 15.61
N CYS A 19 -7.95 0.62 16.77
CA CYS A 19 -8.39 -0.27 17.84
C CYS A 19 -7.65 0.03 19.15
N ASN A 20 -8.38 0.13 20.25
CA ASN A 20 -7.83 0.23 21.60
C ASN A 20 -6.92 -0.96 21.98
N LYS A 21 -7.22 -2.17 21.49
CA LYS A 21 -6.36 -3.34 21.72
C LYS A 21 -5.04 -3.27 20.97
N GLU A 22 -5.05 -2.69 19.77
CA GLU A 22 -3.83 -2.48 18.99
C GLU A 22 -2.95 -1.43 19.65
N ALA A 23 -3.54 -0.34 20.17
CA ALA A 23 -2.82 0.62 21.00
C ALA A 23 -2.18 -0.06 22.23
N TRP A 24 -2.88 -0.99 22.88
CA TRP A 24 -2.33 -1.77 24.00
C TRP A 24 -1.13 -2.64 23.58
N ILE A 25 -1.26 -3.42 22.50
CA ILE A 25 -0.23 -4.35 22.01
C ILE A 25 1.08 -3.63 21.68
N PHE A 26 0.98 -2.43 21.10
CA PHE A 26 2.13 -1.68 20.61
C PHE A 26 2.56 -0.53 21.51
N HIS A 27 2.06 -0.49 22.75
CA HIS A 27 2.43 0.54 23.72
C HIS A 27 3.91 0.46 24.09
N ASP A 28 4.37 -0.74 24.46
CA ASP A 28 5.75 -1.03 24.85
C ASP A 28 6.13 -2.49 24.54
N ILE A 29 7.39 -2.83 24.80
CA ILE A 29 7.91 -4.19 24.59
C ILE A 29 7.21 -5.22 25.47
N THR A 30 6.84 -4.87 26.70
CA THR A 30 6.20 -5.78 27.65
C THR A 30 4.84 -6.25 27.12
N ASN A 31 4.00 -5.32 26.67
CA ASN A 31 2.69 -5.64 26.12
C ASN A 31 2.82 -6.39 24.78
N PHE A 32 3.82 -6.03 23.98
CA PHE A 32 4.09 -6.70 22.71
C PHE A 32 4.51 -8.17 22.93
N GLU A 33 5.47 -8.43 23.80
CA GLU A 33 5.90 -9.78 24.20
C GLU A 33 4.73 -10.57 24.81
N LYS A 34 3.88 -9.91 25.62
CA LYS A 34 2.69 -10.54 26.18
C LYS A 34 1.70 -10.98 25.09
N ALA A 35 1.51 -10.17 24.05
CA ALA A 35 0.68 -10.56 22.91
C ALA A 35 1.26 -11.77 22.16
N LEU A 36 2.58 -11.84 22.00
CA LEU A 36 3.25 -13.01 21.42
C LEU A 36 3.11 -14.26 22.29
N GLU A 37 3.22 -14.13 23.61
CA GLU A 37 3.00 -15.21 24.56
C GLU A 37 1.57 -15.77 24.43
N LEU A 38 0.56 -14.89 24.39
CA LEU A 38 -0.84 -15.27 24.23
C LEU A 38 -1.14 -15.92 22.88
N LYS A 39 -0.46 -15.49 21.81
CA LYS A 39 -0.50 -16.16 20.50
C LYS A 39 0.08 -17.57 20.60
N LYS A 40 1.26 -17.73 21.22
CA LYS A 40 1.96 -19.00 21.41
C LYS A 40 1.16 -19.98 22.29
N GLN A 41 0.48 -19.46 23.31
CA GLN A 41 -0.42 -20.21 24.19
C GLN A 41 -1.77 -20.54 23.54
N LYS A 42 -2.00 -20.15 22.29
CA LYS A 42 -3.25 -20.39 21.56
C LYS A 42 -4.46 -19.78 22.27
N VAL A 43 -4.29 -18.59 22.85
CA VAL A 43 -5.39 -17.84 23.49
C VAL A 43 -6.07 -16.93 22.46
N TYR A 44 -5.26 -16.20 21.69
CA TYR A 44 -5.74 -15.26 20.67
C TYR A 44 -5.07 -15.48 19.32
N GLU A 45 -5.81 -15.10 18.28
CA GLU A 45 -5.27 -14.88 16.95
C GLU A 45 -5.39 -13.40 16.58
N TYR A 46 -4.39 -12.91 15.83
CA TYR A 46 -4.21 -11.49 15.56
C TYR A 46 -4.33 -11.18 14.06
N PHE A 47 -4.97 -10.06 13.75
CA PHE A 47 -5.16 -9.51 12.40
C PHE A 47 -4.84 -8.02 12.38
N LEU A 48 -3.59 -7.68 12.71
CA LEU A 48 -3.09 -6.30 12.82
C LEU A 48 -2.54 -5.77 11.50
N LYS A 49 -3.15 -6.19 10.37
CA LYS A 49 -2.63 -5.85 9.04
C LYS A 49 -2.65 -4.34 8.82
N THR A 50 -1.48 -3.78 8.53
CA THR A 50 -1.36 -2.43 8.00
C THR A 50 -1.58 -2.46 6.49
N GLU A 51 -2.43 -1.58 5.98
CA GLU A 51 -2.52 -1.29 4.55
C GLU A 51 -1.24 -0.59 4.12
N ILE A 52 -0.57 -1.10 3.10
CA ILE A 52 0.53 -0.38 2.45
C ILE A 52 -0.13 0.68 1.58
N ASP A 53 0.16 1.95 1.83
CA ASP A 53 -0.40 3.06 1.04
C ASP A 53 0.30 3.10 -0.33
N ASP A 54 -0.07 2.17 -1.21
CA ASP A 54 0.53 2.00 -2.54
C ASP A 54 -0.08 2.92 -3.60
N GLY A 55 -0.39 4.18 -3.23
CA GLY A 55 -0.77 5.19 -4.23
C GLY A 55 -2.09 4.90 -4.96
N GLY A 56 -2.97 4.08 -4.39
CA GLY A 56 -4.31 3.80 -4.92
C GLY A 56 -4.54 2.38 -5.45
N PHE A 57 -3.56 1.49 -5.34
CA PHE A 57 -3.74 0.07 -5.66
C PHE A 57 -3.89 -0.75 -4.38
N ASP A 58 -4.98 -1.51 -4.30
CA ASP A 58 -5.29 -2.45 -3.22
C ASP A 58 -4.37 -3.68 -3.37
N THR A 59 -3.06 -3.50 -3.09
CA THR A 59 -2.12 -4.60 -2.91
C THR A 59 -2.51 -5.30 -1.61
N SER A 60 -3.41 -6.26 -1.73
CA SER A 60 -4.00 -7.03 -0.62
C SER A 60 -3.02 -7.77 0.31
N SER A 61 -1.71 -7.61 0.11
CA SER A 61 -0.62 -8.14 0.93
C SER A 61 -0.17 -7.16 2.02
N GLY A 62 -1.09 -6.60 2.80
CA GLY A 62 -0.71 -6.05 4.11
C GLY A 62 0.00 -7.13 4.94
N PHE A 63 1.13 -6.77 5.58
CA PHE A 63 1.92 -7.67 6.42
C PHE A 63 1.28 -7.82 7.82
N ASP A 64 1.62 -8.89 8.54
CA ASP A 64 1.26 -9.06 9.96
C ASP A 64 2.44 -8.59 10.82
N PRO A 65 2.37 -7.42 11.46
CA PRO A 65 3.49 -6.89 12.23
C PRO A 65 3.90 -7.80 13.38
N LEU A 66 2.97 -8.54 13.99
CA LEU A 66 3.31 -9.46 15.08
C LEU A 66 4.15 -10.63 14.57
N GLU A 67 3.85 -11.15 13.39
CA GLU A 67 4.61 -12.26 12.80
C GLU A 67 6.00 -11.81 12.37
N LEU A 68 6.09 -10.71 11.61
CA LEU A 68 7.35 -10.15 11.16
C LEU A 68 8.30 -9.82 12.32
N TYR A 69 7.79 -9.13 13.34
CA TYR A 69 8.60 -8.73 14.48
C TYR A 69 8.93 -9.91 15.40
N SER A 70 8.03 -10.89 15.53
CA SER A 70 8.33 -12.13 16.25
C SER A 70 9.48 -12.90 15.61
N GLU A 71 9.50 -13.01 14.28
CA GLU A 71 10.60 -13.65 13.56
C GLU A 71 11.92 -12.91 13.80
N LEU A 72 11.93 -11.59 13.62
CA LEU A 72 13.13 -10.75 13.84
C LEU A 72 13.64 -10.82 15.28
N LEU A 73 12.76 -10.81 16.28
CA LEU A 73 13.19 -10.82 17.68
C LEU A 73 13.77 -12.17 18.12
N ASN A 74 13.22 -13.28 17.61
CA ASN A 74 13.56 -14.64 18.07
C ASN A 74 14.60 -15.38 17.22
N LYS A 75 14.96 -14.87 16.03
CA LYS A 75 15.97 -15.51 15.17
C LYS A 75 17.36 -15.41 15.81
N GLU A 76 18.06 -16.55 15.88
CA GLU A 76 19.42 -16.64 16.47
C GLU A 76 20.50 -16.14 15.50
N ASP A 77 20.39 -16.47 14.20
CA ASP A 77 21.30 -16.04 13.14
C ASP A 77 20.63 -14.97 12.25
N LEU A 78 20.88 -13.71 12.56
CA LEU A 78 20.38 -12.57 11.78
C LEU A 78 21.42 -12.16 10.73
N SER A 79 20.98 -11.81 9.53
CA SER A 79 21.82 -11.09 8.57
C SER A 79 22.07 -9.65 9.05
N GLU A 80 23.11 -8.97 8.54
CA GLU A 80 23.39 -7.57 8.91
C GLU A 80 22.19 -6.62 8.71
N GLU A 81 21.34 -6.89 7.70
CA GLU A 81 20.10 -6.14 7.48
C GLU A 81 19.04 -6.43 8.54
N GLU A 82 18.88 -7.70 8.93
CA GLU A 82 17.91 -8.11 9.95
C GLU A 82 18.34 -7.67 11.36
N GLU A 83 19.65 -7.62 11.66
CA GLU A 83 20.18 -7.04 12.90
C GLU A 83 19.83 -5.56 12.99
N LYS A 84 20.05 -4.79 11.93
CA LYS A 84 19.65 -3.37 11.87
C LYS A 84 18.14 -3.19 12.02
N GLN A 85 17.33 -4.05 11.39
CA GLN A 85 15.88 -4.02 11.54
C GLN A 85 15.45 -4.32 12.99
N LYS A 86 16.08 -5.30 13.65
CA LYS A 86 15.84 -5.63 15.06
C LYS A 86 16.22 -4.47 15.97
N GLU A 87 17.39 -3.86 15.77
CA GLU A 87 17.82 -2.69 16.54
C GLU A 87 16.87 -1.50 16.34
N THR A 88 16.44 -1.27 15.09
CA THR A 88 15.47 -0.21 14.76
C THR A 88 14.12 -0.48 15.41
N LEU A 89 13.61 -1.72 15.34
CA LEU A 89 12.37 -2.10 16.00
C LEU A 89 12.40 -1.84 17.50
N LEU A 90 13.48 -2.25 18.18
CA LEU A 90 13.66 -2.04 19.63
C LEU A 90 13.73 -0.54 19.96
N LYS A 91 14.49 0.24 19.18
CA LYS A 91 14.51 1.71 19.32
C LYS A 91 13.13 2.34 19.09
N THR A 92 12.34 1.83 18.14
CA THR A 92 11.00 2.32 17.84
C THR A 92 9.99 1.97 18.94
N LEU A 93 10.08 0.77 19.54
CA LEU A 93 9.30 0.36 20.72
C LEU A 93 9.55 1.27 21.93
N GLU A 94 10.81 1.63 22.14
CA GLU A 94 11.24 2.56 23.18
C GLU A 94 11.07 4.04 22.79
N SER A 95 10.67 4.30 21.55
CA SER A 95 10.68 5.65 21.00
C SER A 95 9.77 6.60 21.76
N PHE A 96 10.14 7.87 21.63
CA PHE A 96 9.44 8.98 22.22
C PHE A 96 7.98 9.08 21.76
N GLU A 97 7.74 8.89 20.46
CA GLU A 97 6.43 9.05 19.80
C GLU A 97 5.57 7.78 19.82
N GLY A 98 6.21 6.61 20.00
CA GLY A 98 5.58 5.30 19.95
C GLY A 98 5.81 4.60 18.61
N ILE A 99 5.19 3.43 18.44
CA ILE A 99 5.42 2.59 17.25
C ILE A 99 4.43 2.97 16.17
N GLU A 100 4.90 3.44 15.04
CA GLU A 100 4.09 3.48 13.81
C GLU A 100 4.16 2.12 13.12
N LEU A 101 2.99 1.52 12.84
CA LEU A 101 2.92 0.21 12.17
C LEU A 101 2.94 0.36 10.66
N SER A 102 3.77 1.23 10.10
CA SER A 102 4.04 1.16 8.67
C SER A 102 4.80 -0.13 8.38
N PRO A 103 4.76 -0.70 7.15
CA PRO A 103 5.88 -1.53 6.75
C PRO A 103 7.13 -0.71 7.05
N MET A 104 8.03 -1.23 7.90
CA MET A 104 9.41 -0.75 8.01
C MET A 104 10.16 -1.13 6.71
N SER A 105 9.51 -0.95 5.57
CA SER A 105 10.18 -0.98 4.29
C SER A 105 11.17 0.17 4.31
N ALA A 106 12.38 -0.09 3.82
CA ALA A 106 13.39 0.94 3.72
C ALA A 106 12.84 2.18 2.97
N GLU A 107 11.93 1.98 2.01
CA GLU A 107 11.31 3.05 1.22
C GLU A 107 10.53 4.07 2.06
N THR A 108 9.64 3.63 2.95
CA THR A 108 8.82 4.57 3.74
C THR A 108 9.68 5.43 4.67
N ILE A 109 10.75 4.84 5.23
CA ILE A 109 11.69 5.56 6.11
C ILE A 109 12.45 6.61 5.29
N LEU A 110 13.00 6.20 4.14
CA LEU A 110 13.71 7.10 3.23
C LEU A 110 12.80 8.25 2.75
N ASP A 111 11.53 7.96 2.47
CA ASP A 111 10.53 8.98 2.10
C ASP A 111 10.24 9.96 3.23
N GLY A 112 10.05 9.47 4.46
CA GLY A 112 9.84 10.32 5.62
C GLY A 112 11.00 11.27 5.87
N GLU A 113 12.24 10.77 5.83
CA GLU A 113 13.46 11.56 5.99
C GLU A 113 13.63 12.60 4.88
N ALA A 114 13.48 12.20 3.61
CA ALA A 114 13.61 13.10 2.47
C ALA A 114 12.55 14.22 2.49
N VAL A 115 11.31 13.90 2.86
CA VAL A 115 10.24 14.88 3.00
C VAL A 115 10.47 15.81 4.18
N GLY A 116 10.95 15.29 5.30
CA GLY A 116 11.33 16.09 6.48
C GLY A 116 12.42 17.11 6.14
N GLN A 117 13.47 16.69 5.42
CA GLN A 117 14.51 17.60 4.95
C GLN A 117 13.98 18.63 3.96
N ALA A 118 13.19 18.21 2.97
CA ALA A 118 12.60 19.14 2.00
C ALA A 118 11.69 20.18 2.67
N ALA A 119 10.94 19.78 3.69
CA ALA A 119 10.09 20.71 4.44
C ALA A 119 10.92 21.73 5.24
N ARG A 120 12.07 21.32 5.77
CA ARG A 120 13.01 22.24 6.45
C ARG A 120 13.48 23.34 5.51
N GLU A 121 13.98 22.97 4.33
CA GLU A 121 14.40 23.94 3.30
C GLU A 121 13.25 24.88 2.92
N TYR A 122 12.06 24.34 2.67
CA TYR A 122 10.87 25.14 2.39
C TYR A 122 10.56 26.19 3.47
N PHE A 123 10.61 25.82 4.75
CA PHE A 123 10.32 26.77 5.83
C PHE A 123 11.47 27.75 6.10
N ILE A 124 12.73 27.36 5.84
CA ILE A 124 13.89 28.25 5.89
C ILE A 124 13.77 29.33 4.80
N GLU A 125 13.53 28.94 3.54
CA GLU A 125 13.32 29.90 2.44
C GLU A 125 12.16 30.85 2.72
N LYS A 126 11.09 30.34 3.36
CA LYS A 126 9.95 31.16 3.77
C LYS A 126 10.33 32.18 4.86
N LEU A 127 11.17 31.80 5.83
CA LEU A 127 11.68 32.69 6.85
C LEU A 127 12.58 33.78 6.25
N GLU A 128 13.46 33.40 5.33
CA GLU A 128 14.34 34.33 4.61
C GLU A 128 13.52 35.34 3.80
N SER A 129 12.52 34.86 3.06
CA SER A 129 11.59 35.72 2.31
C SER A 129 10.84 36.70 3.23
N GLU A 130 10.41 36.25 4.42
CA GLU A 130 9.79 37.12 5.41
C GLU A 130 10.78 38.15 5.98
N ASN A 131 12.01 37.73 6.28
CA ASN A 131 13.08 38.59 6.77
C ASN A 131 13.42 39.70 5.77
N ILE A 132 13.56 39.36 4.49
CA ILE A 132 13.79 40.33 3.41
C ILE A 132 12.62 41.31 3.32
N LYS A 133 11.38 40.80 3.29
CA LYS A 133 10.17 41.62 3.17
C LYS A 133 10.01 42.61 4.34
N ASN A 134 10.28 42.16 5.55
CA ASN A 134 10.07 42.94 6.78
C ASN A 134 11.33 43.65 7.28
N LYS A 135 12.47 43.49 6.60
CA LYS A 135 13.80 43.98 7.03
C LYS A 135 14.17 43.51 8.44
N THR A 136 13.92 42.23 8.72
CA THR A 136 14.28 41.57 9.98
C THR A 136 15.39 40.54 9.75
N ASN A 137 15.92 39.96 10.82
CA ASN A 137 16.97 38.94 10.77
C ASN A 137 16.69 37.80 11.76
N PHE A 138 15.44 37.32 11.77
CA PHE A 138 15.05 36.21 12.62
C PHE A 138 15.74 34.92 12.18
N LYS A 139 16.10 34.10 13.17
CA LYS A 139 16.80 32.83 12.99
C LYS A 139 15.85 31.65 13.17
N TYR A 140 16.31 30.48 12.74
CA TYR A 140 15.70 29.21 13.09
C TYR A 140 16.59 28.41 14.05
N PHE A 141 16.00 27.49 14.79
CA PHE A 141 16.73 26.55 15.65
C PHE A 141 16.27 25.12 15.39
N ASP A 142 17.22 24.21 15.30
CA ASP A 142 16.98 22.80 15.00
C ASP A 142 17.33 21.92 16.20
N PHE A 143 16.34 21.13 16.63
CA PHE A 143 16.44 20.26 17.79
C PHE A 143 16.78 18.80 17.47
N GLN A 144 16.91 18.42 16.19
CA GLN A 144 17.06 17.01 15.77
C GLN A 144 18.22 16.27 16.46
N GLN A 145 19.32 16.99 16.69
CA GLN A 145 20.53 16.49 17.35
C GLN A 145 20.38 16.26 18.86
N PHE A 146 19.31 16.74 19.50
CA PHE A 146 19.13 16.63 20.94
C PHE A 146 18.23 15.45 21.32
N GLY A 147 18.70 14.66 22.28
CA GLY A 147 17.89 13.68 23.00
C GLY A 147 16.74 14.35 23.77
N TYR A 148 15.79 13.55 24.24
CA TYR A 148 14.52 14.01 24.81
C TYR A 148 14.68 15.09 25.90
N GLU A 149 15.37 14.79 27.00
CA GLU A 149 15.45 15.68 28.16
C GLU A 149 16.10 17.03 27.81
N LEU A 150 17.17 16.97 27.02
CA LEU A 150 17.89 18.16 26.58
C LEU A 150 17.03 18.99 25.61
N SER A 151 16.32 18.34 24.69
CA SER A 151 15.42 19.01 23.75
C SER A 151 14.26 19.70 24.48
N ALA A 152 13.62 19.04 25.44
CA ALA A 152 12.53 19.61 26.23
C ALA A 152 12.97 20.83 27.06
N ASN A 153 14.15 20.76 27.68
CA ASN A 153 14.71 21.88 28.46
C ASN A 153 15.13 23.04 27.55
N LYS A 154 15.88 22.77 26.47
CA LYS A 154 16.28 23.79 25.51
C LYS A 154 15.08 24.43 24.80
N THR A 155 14.01 23.68 24.54
CA THR A 155 12.79 24.24 23.95
C THR A 155 12.23 25.35 24.85
N LYS A 156 12.15 25.14 26.16
CA LYS A 156 11.67 26.17 27.11
C LYS A 156 12.54 27.43 27.10
N GLU A 157 13.85 27.28 26.97
CA GLU A 157 14.82 28.38 26.91
C GLU A 157 14.73 29.16 25.59
N ILE A 158 14.89 28.47 24.46
CA ILE A 158 15.01 29.04 23.13
C ILE A 158 13.70 29.68 22.65
N LEU A 159 12.53 29.18 23.09
CA LEU A 159 11.25 29.83 22.77
C LEU A 159 11.09 31.22 23.41
N LEU A 160 11.85 31.56 24.46
CA LEU A 160 11.84 32.88 25.08
C LEU A 160 12.73 33.88 24.33
N ASP A 161 13.70 33.39 23.54
CA ASP A 161 14.59 34.22 22.75
C ASP A 161 13.82 34.94 21.63
N SER A 162 14.06 36.25 21.49
CA SER A 162 13.44 37.10 20.47
C SER A 162 14.11 36.98 19.10
N ASP A 163 15.33 36.46 19.04
CA ASP A 163 16.06 36.28 17.79
C ASP A 163 15.50 35.14 16.95
N TYR A 164 14.83 34.17 17.57
CA TYR A 164 14.34 32.97 16.91
C TYR A 164 12.84 33.03 16.63
N LYS A 165 12.48 32.56 15.42
CA LYS A 165 11.10 32.55 14.94
C LYS A 165 10.62 31.19 14.43
N LEU A 166 11.54 30.37 13.94
CA LEU A 166 11.27 29.07 13.36
C LEU A 166 11.99 27.98 14.17
N PHE A 167 11.29 26.91 14.51
CA PHE A 167 11.85 25.83 15.30
C PHE A 167 11.52 24.49 14.66
N PHE A 168 12.54 23.66 14.44
CA PHE A 168 12.40 22.31 13.92
C PHE A 168 12.54 21.30 15.04
N GLU A 169 11.58 20.38 15.17
CA GLU A 169 11.56 19.36 16.21
C GLU A 169 11.55 19.85 17.69
N PRO A 170 10.94 21.00 18.05
CA PRO A 170 10.81 21.38 19.46
C PRO A 170 10.00 20.35 20.24
N THR A 171 10.43 20.05 21.46
CA THR A 171 9.85 19.01 22.30
C THR A 171 9.08 19.60 23.48
N PHE A 172 7.87 19.11 23.68
CA PHE A 172 6.94 19.56 24.72
C PHE A 172 6.49 18.40 25.60
N GLU A 173 6.26 18.68 26.87
CA GLU A 173 5.75 17.71 27.84
C GLU A 173 4.80 18.38 28.84
N VAL A 174 3.83 17.61 29.32
CA VAL A 174 2.90 17.99 30.38
C VAL A 174 2.60 16.78 31.28
N PHE A 175 2.02 17.04 32.46
CA PHE A 175 1.68 16.00 33.45
C PHE A 175 2.89 15.13 33.82
N SER A 176 4.03 15.76 34.13
CA SER A 176 5.28 15.08 34.50
C SER A 176 5.79 14.11 33.42
N GLY A 177 5.73 14.53 32.15
CA GLY A 177 6.22 13.73 31.02
C GLY A 177 5.26 12.63 30.54
N LYS A 178 4.06 12.53 31.13
CA LYS A 178 3.08 11.48 30.77
C LYS A 178 2.37 11.75 29.45
N LEU A 179 2.24 13.01 29.05
CA LEU A 179 1.96 13.38 27.67
C LEU A 179 3.13 14.19 27.14
N ARG A 180 3.58 13.85 25.94
CA ARG A 180 4.79 14.39 25.37
C ARG A 180 4.73 14.35 23.86
N THR A 181 5.17 15.40 23.21
CA THR A 181 5.15 15.50 21.76
C THR A 181 6.35 16.28 21.23
N ARG A 182 6.72 15.97 20.00
CA ARG A 182 7.72 16.69 19.22
C ARG A 182 6.98 17.17 17.99
N CYS A 183 6.99 18.48 17.78
CA CYS A 183 6.36 19.06 16.60
C CYS A 183 7.38 19.10 15.47
N ASP A 184 7.00 18.77 14.24
CA ASP A 184 7.93 18.84 13.11
C ASP A 184 8.42 20.28 12.92
N VAL A 185 7.48 21.23 12.88
CA VAL A 185 7.78 22.65 12.73
C VAL A 185 6.89 23.48 13.66
N LEU A 186 7.50 24.44 14.36
CA LEU A 186 6.81 25.45 15.15
C LEU A 186 7.20 26.85 14.67
N TRP A 187 6.20 27.69 14.42
CA TRP A 187 6.40 29.07 13.96
C TRP A 187 5.92 30.08 15.02
N LYS A 188 6.80 30.95 15.48
CA LYS A 188 6.49 32.01 16.46
C LYS A 188 6.03 33.27 15.74
N ASN A 189 4.86 33.79 16.11
CA ASN A 189 4.35 35.07 15.63
C ASN A 189 4.85 36.22 16.53
N GLN A 190 4.71 37.47 16.04
CA GLN A 190 5.12 38.67 16.78
C GLN A 190 4.42 38.81 18.14
N ASP A 191 3.18 38.34 18.27
CA ASP A 191 2.39 38.39 19.52
C ASP A 191 2.73 37.23 20.49
N ASN A 192 3.85 36.54 20.30
CA ASN A 192 4.27 35.36 21.06
C ASN A 192 3.24 34.21 21.01
N GLN A 193 2.48 34.13 19.92
CA GLN A 193 1.60 33.01 19.60
C GLN A 193 2.25 32.07 18.60
N PHE A 194 1.96 30.79 18.69
CA PHE A 194 2.64 29.76 17.91
C PHE A 194 1.74 29.14 16.85
N GLU A 195 2.34 28.72 15.74
CA GLU A 195 1.70 27.87 14.74
C GLU A 195 2.36 26.49 14.79
N ILE A 196 1.53 25.48 14.99
CA ILE A 196 1.97 24.08 14.92
C ILE A 196 1.80 23.64 13.47
N ILE A 197 2.85 23.09 12.88
CA ILE A 197 2.83 22.59 11.50
C ILE A 197 3.35 21.15 11.52
N GLU A 198 2.46 20.21 11.22
CA GLU A 198 2.81 18.80 11.03
C GLU A 198 3.13 18.55 9.56
N VAL A 199 4.26 17.92 9.28
CA VAL A 199 4.73 17.54 7.96
C VAL A 199 4.45 16.07 7.75
N LYS A 200 3.72 15.71 6.69
CA LYS A 200 3.49 14.31 6.33
C LYS A 200 4.04 14.01 4.95
N ALA A 201 4.77 12.90 4.86
CA ALA A 201 5.11 12.23 3.60
C ALA A 201 3.85 11.60 2.99
N SER A 202 2.94 12.46 2.53
CA SER A 202 1.68 12.08 1.92
C SER A 202 1.15 13.21 1.06
N THR A 203 0.48 12.86 -0.03
CA THR A 203 -0.22 13.82 -0.89
C THR A 203 -1.67 14.06 -0.47
N LYS A 204 -2.18 13.29 0.51
CA LYS A 204 -3.59 13.32 0.92
C LYS A 204 -3.72 13.48 2.43
N GLU A 205 -4.79 14.14 2.82
CA GLU A 205 -5.19 14.22 4.22
C GLU A 205 -5.87 12.93 4.66
N LYS A 206 -5.32 12.30 5.70
CA LYS A 206 -5.87 11.11 6.33
C LYS A 206 -6.41 11.42 7.71
N LYS A 207 -7.25 10.51 8.21
CA LYS A 207 -7.85 10.59 9.56
C LYS A 207 -6.75 10.61 10.64
N GLU A 208 -5.70 9.82 10.48
CA GLU A 208 -4.55 9.78 11.40
C GLU A 208 -3.83 11.13 11.54
N HIS A 209 -3.66 11.87 10.44
CA HIS A 209 -3.00 13.19 10.46
C HIS A 209 -3.75 14.19 11.36
N ILE A 210 -5.08 14.08 11.41
CA ILE A 210 -5.91 14.97 12.23
C ILE A 210 -5.74 14.63 13.72
N PHE A 211 -5.57 13.35 14.07
CA PHE A 211 -5.35 12.93 15.45
C PHE A 211 -3.92 13.21 15.92
N ASP A 212 -2.92 13.15 15.04
CA ASP A 212 -1.57 13.63 15.33
C ASP A 212 -1.59 15.11 15.73
N LEU A 213 -2.22 15.93 14.88
CA LEU A 213 -2.39 17.36 15.13
C LEU A 213 -3.22 17.66 16.39
N LEU A 214 -4.28 16.88 16.66
CA LEU A 214 -5.08 17.03 17.88
C LEU A 214 -4.23 16.72 19.13
N TYR A 215 -3.45 15.65 19.11
CA TYR A 215 -2.57 15.29 20.22
C TYR A 215 -1.51 16.37 20.46
N GLN A 216 -0.85 16.84 19.41
CA GLN A 216 0.11 17.96 19.50
C GLN A 216 -0.55 19.22 20.07
N TYR A 217 -1.73 19.58 19.55
CA TYR A 217 -2.48 20.72 20.05
C TYR A 217 -2.78 20.59 21.55
N ILE A 218 -3.28 19.43 22.00
CA ILE A 218 -3.56 19.16 23.42
C ILE A 218 -2.32 19.37 24.30
N VAL A 219 -1.14 18.91 23.87
CA VAL A 219 0.08 19.01 24.68
C VAL A 219 0.61 20.44 24.69
N VAL A 220 0.77 21.06 23.52
CA VAL A 220 1.41 22.39 23.40
C VAL A 220 0.50 23.49 23.95
N SER A 221 -0.82 23.39 23.74
CA SER A 221 -1.78 24.43 24.15
C SER A 221 -1.95 24.56 25.67
N LYS A 222 -1.41 23.63 26.47
CA LYS A 222 -1.45 23.72 27.95
C LYS A 222 -0.53 24.82 28.48
N ASN A 223 0.59 25.08 27.80
CA ASN A 223 1.60 26.04 28.24
C ASN A 223 1.83 27.20 27.26
N TYR A 224 1.36 27.08 26.01
CA TYR A 224 1.62 28.06 24.95
C TYR A 224 0.35 28.42 24.18
N ASN A 225 0.23 29.68 23.78
CA ASN A 225 -0.90 30.14 22.97
C ASN A 225 -0.73 29.73 21.52
N ILE A 226 -1.68 28.97 20.99
CA ILE A 226 -1.66 28.52 19.59
C ILE A 226 -2.52 29.45 18.74
N LYS A 227 -1.91 30.09 17.75
CA LYS A 227 -2.59 30.93 16.76
C LYS A 227 -3.25 30.10 15.68
N GLU A 228 -2.49 29.16 15.12
CA GLU A 228 -2.94 28.28 14.04
C GLU A 228 -2.36 26.87 14.19
N VAL A 229 -3.06 25.91 13.59
CA VAL A 229 -2.58 24.55 13.42
C VAL A 229 -2.65 24.22 11.93
N LYS A 230 -1.58 23.66 11.38
CA LYS A 230 -1.37 23.47 9.96
C LYS A 230 -0.93 22.04 9.66
N LEU A 231 -1.38 21.53 8.53
CA LEU A 231 -0.92 20.29 7.93
C LEU A 231 -0.16 20.64 6.65
N CYS A 232 1.09 20.23 6.57
CA CYS A 232 1.96 20.33 5.41
C CYS A 232 1.97 18.95 4.70
N LEU A 233 1.44 18.92 3.48
CA LEU A 233 1.38 17.74 2.62
C LEU A 233 2.21 17.98 1.37
N ILE A 234 2.69 16.91 0.75
CA ILE A 234 3.30 17.00 -0.57
C ILE A 234 2.22 17.40 -1.59
N ASN A 235 2.56 18.34 -2.46
CA ASN A 235 1.70 18.77 -3.55
C ASN A 235 1.65 17.67 -4.61
N ASN A 236 0.49 17.04 -4.78
CA ASN A 236 0.29 15.98 -5.78
C ASN A 236 0.45 16.45 -7.23
N ASP A 237 0.38 17.76 -7.46
CA ASP A 237 0.52 18.38 -8.77
C ASP A 237 1.94 18.90 -9.04
N TYR A 238 2.87 18.67 -8.11
CA TYR A 238 4.28 18.99 -8.31
C TYR A 238 4.94 17.99 -9.26
N TYR A 239 5.58 18.50 -10.31
CA TYR A 239 6.45 17.72 -11.19
C TYR A 239 7.85 18.32 -11.17
N ARG A 240 8.87 17.47 -11.01
CA ARG A 240 10.26 17.92 -11.08
C ARG A 240 10.64 18.28 -12.52
N GLY A 241 11.35 19.40 -12.69
CA GLY A 241 11.75 19.90 -14.00
C GLY A 241 10.60 20.41 -14.88
N LEU A 242 9.44 20.73 -14.28
CA LEU A 242 8.28 21.27 -15.00
C LEU A 242 7.54 22.31 -14.15
N GLU A 243 7.53 23.56 -14.60
CA GLU A 243 6.76 24.63 -13.94
C GLU A 243 5.24 24.51 -14.18
N HIS A 244 4.84 23.95 -15.34
CA HIS A 244 3.44 23.84 -15.76
C HIS A 244 3.10 22.40 -16.22
N PRO A 245 2.56 21.57 -15.31
CA PRO A 245 2.23 20.17 -15.60
C PRO A 245 1.16 19.97 -16.68
N LEU A 246 0.34 20.99 -16.95
CA LEU A 246 -0.74 20.95 -17.95
C LEU A 246 -0.23 20.52 -19.33
N VAL A 247 1.01 20.89 -19.68
CA VAL A 247 1.66 20.50 -20.94
C VAL A 247 1.76 18.97 -21.09
N LEU A 248 1.91 18.23 -19.99
CA LEU A 248 1.93 16.77 -20.04
C LEU A 248 0.53 16.14 -20.20
N LEU A 249 -0.51 16.83 -19.72
CA LEU A 249 -1.88 16.31 -19.66
C LEU A 249 -2.71 16.61 -20.91
N GLU A 250 -2.37 17.67 -21.66
CA GLU A 250 -3.03 18.06 -22.91
C GLU A 250 -3.00 16.94 -23.98
N ASN A 251 -2.00 16.06 -23.95
CA ASN A 251 -1.88 14.93 -24.90
C ASN A 251 -2.74 13.70 -24.54
N LEU A 252 -3.36 13.67 -23.35
CA LEU A 252 -4.21 12.56 -22.90
C LEU A 252 -5.71 12.79 -23.12
N GLU A 253 -6.11 13.95 -23.66
CA GLU A 253 -7.52 14.35 -23.82
C GLU A 253 -8.31 13.47 -24.80
N ASP A 254 -7.63 12.63 -25.59
CA ASP A 254 -8.24 11.65 -26.48
C ASP A 254 -7.77 10.21 -26.18
N LEU A 255 -7.77 9.79 -24.90
CA LEU A 255 -7.57 8.38 -24.53
C LEU A 255 -8.72 7.46 -25.00
N ASP A 256 -9.85 8.02 -25.42
CA ASP A 256 -11.03 7.25 -25.83
C ASP A 256 -10.99 6.80 -27.30
N SER A 257 -10.19 7.44 -28.17
CA SER A 257 -10.01 7.00 -29.56
C SER A 257 -9.14 5.74 -29.64
N LYS A 258 -9.58 4.70 -30.35
CA LYS A 258 -8.74 3.51 -30.57
C LYS A 258 -7.57 3.82 -31.50
N VAL A 259 -6.40 3.25 -31.19
CA VAL A 259 -5.21 3.35 -32.05
C VAL A 259 -5.24 2.28 -33.15
N ASP A 260 -5.07 2.67 -34.41
CA ASP A 260 -4.95 1.78 -35.57
C ASP A 260 -3.48 1.34 -35.74
N TYR A 261 -3.22 0.04 -35.60
CA TYR A 261 -1.86 -0.50 -35.70
C TYR A 261 -1.19 -0.19 -37.04
N GLU A 262 -1.86 -0.45 -38.16
CA GLU A 262 -1.27 -0.34 -39.50
C GLU A 262 -0.99 1.13 -39.88
N LYS A 263 -1.82 2.06 -39.41
CA LYS A 263 -1.69 3.48 -39.75
C LYS A 263 -0.85 4.29 -38.78
N GLU A 264 -0.88 3.96 -37.49
CA GLU A 264 -0.33 4.83 -36.45
C GLU A 264 0.85 4.22 -35.69
N VAL A 265 0.97 2.89 -35.66
CA VAL A 265 2.02 2.20 -34.90
C VAL A 265 3.08 1.62 -35.82
N LYS A 266 2.68 0.87 -36.86
CA LYS A 266 3.60 0.22 -37.78
C LYS A 266 4.56 1.20 -38.48
N PRO A 267 4.13 2.37 -39.00
CA PRO A 267 5.07 3.33 -39.59
C PRO A 267 6.11 3.87 -38.60
N PHE A 268 5.74 3.94 -37.32
CA PHE A 268 6.68 4.31 -36.26
C PHE A 268 7.73 3.20 -36.03
N LEU A 269 7.30 1.94 -35.99
CA LEU A 269 8.17 0.78 -35.75
C LEU A 269 9.11 0.45 -36.92
N GLU A 270 8.76 0.82 -38.15
CA GLU A 270 9.61 0.61 -39.34
C GLU A 270 10.86 1.51 -39.35
N ASN A 271 10.89 2.55 -38.51
CA ASN A 271 12.03 3.42 -38.34
C ASN A 271 12.75 3.07 -37.03
N ASP A 272 14.09 3.11 -37.05
CA ASP A 272 14.85 3.04 -35.80
C ASP A 272 14.56 4.30 -34.95
N PHE A 273 14.46 4.11 -33.64
CA PHE A 273 14.13 5.20 -32.73
C PHE A 273 14.93 5.09 -31.44
N GLU A 274 15.40 6.24 -30.98
CA GLU A 274 15.95 6.41 -29.65
C GLU A 274 14.96 7.16 -28.78
N VAL A 275 15.00 6.92 -27.48
CA VAL A 275 14.23 7.68 -26.48
C VAL A 275 15.14 8.68 -25.82
N GLU A 276 14.76 9.96 -25.88
CA GLU A 276 15.55 11.04 -25.31
C GLU A 276 15.60 10.94 -23.79
N ASN A 277 16.80 11.05 -23.23
CA ASN A 277 16.99 11.16 -21.78
C ASN A 277 16.32 12.42 -21.24
N THR A 278 15.92 12.38 -19.96
CA THR A 278 15.26 13.52 -19.30
C THR A 278 16.25 14.55 -18.74
N ASN A 279 17.53 14.46 -19.13
CA ASN A 279 18.68 15.21 -18.62
C ASN A 279 18.92 15.02 -17.11
N GLU A 280 19.96 15.67 -16.59
CA GLU A 280 20.18 15.70 -15.14
C GLU A 280 18.95 16.28 -14.41
N PRO A 281 18.53 15.69 -13.28
CA PRO A 281 17.38 16.17 -12.54
C PRO A 281 17.54 17.62 -12.07
N GLU A 282 16.60 18.50 -12.42
CA GLU A 282 16.61 19.91 -12.00
C GLU A 282 16.49 20.05 -10.47
N ASP A 283 16.86 21.21 -9.92
CA ASP A 283 16.70 21.48 -8.50
C ASP A 283 15.22 21.40 -8.06
N ILE A 284 15.00 20.99 -6.81
CA ILE A 284 13.65 20.91 -6.25
C ILE A 284 13.12 22.31 -5.99
N ASN A 285 11.98 22.66 -6.57
CA ASN A 285 11.30 23.91 -6.25
C ASN A 285 10.44 23.73 -4.99
N TYR A 286 11.05 23.98 -3.84
CA TYR A 286 10.41 23.81 -2.53
C TYR A 286 9.12 24.64 -2.38
N GLN A 287 9.03 25.82 -3.02
CA GLN A 287 7.89 26.72 -2.90
C GLN A 287 6.57 26.14 -3.42
N ILE A 288 6.64 25.24 -4.39
CA ILE A 288 5.47 24.57 -4.99
C ILE A 288 5.41 23.08 -4.64
N LEU A 289 6.43 22.52 -3.97
CA LEU A 289 6.47 21.13 -3.54
C LEU A 289 5.45 20.83 -2.44
N PHE A 290 5.15 21.80 -1.56
CA PHE A 290 4.28 21.58 -0.41
C PHE A 290 2.96 22.34 -0.49
N ASN A 291 1.88 21.68 -0.10
CA ASN A 291 0.60 22.29 0.21
C ASN A 291 0.44 22.40 1.73
N VAL A 292 0.57 23.63 2.25
CA VAL A 292 0.37 23.92 3.67
C VAL A 292 -1.01 24.49 3.90
N LYS A 293 -1.85 23.77 4.63
CA LYS A 293 -3.22 24.18 4.93
C LYS A 293 -3.48 24.26 6.43
N ASN A 294 -4.28 25.24 6.83
CA ASN A 294 -4.75 25.41 8.21
C ASN A 294 -6.22 25.02 8.40
N ARG A 295 -6.89 24.54 7.34
CA ARG A 295 -8.32 24.23 7.31
C ARG A 295 -8.58 22.87 6.72
N ILE A 296 -9.69 22.29 7.18
CA ILE A 296 -10.27 21.06 6.66
C ILE A 296 -11.62 21.37 6.01
N THR A 297 -11.85 20.82 4.82
CA THR A 297 -13.12 20.93 4.09
C THR A 297 -13.77 19.56 3.99
N LYS A 298 -14.94 19.39 4.61
CA LYS A 298 -15.77 18.18 4.51
C LYS A 298 -17.24 18.59 4.38
N ASN A 299 -18.00 17.90 3.52
CA ASN A 299 -19.42 18.18 3.29
C ASN A 299 -19.73 19.66 2.99
N LYS A 300 -18.89 20.32 2.19
CA LYS A 300 -18.97 21.77 1.85
C LYS A 300 -18.82 22.72 3.04
N LYS A 301 -18.48 22.23 4.24
CA LYS A 301 -18.10 23.06 5.39
C LYS A 301 -16.58 23.13 5.48
N THR A 302 -16.06 24.32 5.77
CA THR A 302 -14.62 24.56 5.94
C THR A 302 -14.36 25.19 7.31
N ILE A 303 -13.61 24.48 8.15
CA ILE A 303 -13.22 24.93 9.50
C ILE A 303 -11.70 24.88 9.65
N SER A 304 -11.11 25.76 10.46
CA SER A 304 -9.68 25.66 10.80
C SER A 304 -9.43 24.47 11.74
N PHE A 305 -8.24 23.88 11.68
CA PHE A 305 -7.87 22.81 12.61
C PHE A 305 -7.94 23.28 14.06
N LYS A 306 -7.43 24.48 14.35
CA LYS A 306 -7.53 25.10 15.67
C LYS A 306 -8.97 25.17 16.18
N THR A 307 -9.89 25.75 15.40
CA THR A 307 -11.29 25.90 15.84
C THR A 307 -11.97 24.54 15.98
N LEU A 308 -11.68 23.59 15.10
CA LEU A 308 -12.17 22.21 15.25
C LEU A 308 -11.71 21.60 16.58
N PHE A 309 -10.43 21.75 16.94
CA PHE A 309 -9.89 21.18 18.17
C PHE A 309 -10.42 21.89 19.42
N GLU A 310 -10.61 23.21 19.38
CA GLU A 310 -11.28 23.96 20.45
C GLU A 310 -12.72 23.47 20.67
N CYS A 311 -13.48 23.25 19.59
CA CYS A 311 -14.82 22.68 19.67
C CYS A 311 -14.80 21.27 20.27
N ILE A 312 -13.89 20.41 19.80
CA ILE A 312 -13.75 19.03 20.30
C ILE A 312 -13.45 19.03 21.80
N LEU A 313 -12.47 19.81 22.25
CA LEU A 313 -12.09 19.90 23.67
C LEU A 313 -13.19 20.49 24.55
N TYR A 314 -14.06 21.33 23.99
CA TYR A 314 -15.22 21.85 24.69
C TYR A 314 -16.35 20.81 24.79
N SER A 315 -16.60 20.04 23.72
CA SER A 315 -17.73 19.10 23.62
C SER A 315 -17.45 17.70 24.18
N THR A 316 -16.17 17.31 24.23
CA THR A 316 -15.75 15.95 24.55
C THR A 316 -14.78 15.98 25.72
N ASN A 317 -15.00 15.15 26.74
CA ASN A 317 -14.06 15.03 27.85
C ASN A 317 -12.82 14.23 27.43
N ILE A 318 -11.92 14.88 26.69
CA ILE A 318 -10.65 14.29 26.25
C ILE A 318 -9.78 13.86 27.44
N GLU A 319 -9.86 14.55 28.58
CA GLU A 319 -9.08 14.19 29.77
C GLU A 319 -9.50 12.83 30.34
N ASP A 320 -10.80 12.52 30.37
CA ASP A 320 -11.29 11.19 30.75
C ASP A 320 -10.81 10.12 29.77
N ILE A 321 -10.84 10.40 28.45
CA ILE A 321 -10.36 9.45 27.44
C ILE A 321 -8.86 9.18 27.61
N LEU A 322 -8.05 10.23 27.85
CA LEU A 322 -6.62 10.07 28.10
C LEU A 322 -6.34 9.27 29.39
N LEU A 323 -7.16 9.46 30.42
CA LEU A 323 -7.06 8.68 31.65
C LEU A 323 -7.41 7.20 31.40
N ASP A 324 -8.46 6.92 30.64
CA ASP A 324 -8.85 5.57 30.25
C ASP A 324 -7.74 4.88 29.45
N ILE A 325 -7.15 5.58 28.47
CA ILE A 325 -6.00 5.08 27.69
C ILE A 325 -4.85 4.73 28.63
N SER A 326 -4.39 5.69 29.44
CA SER A 326 -3.30 5.51 30.40
C SER A 326 -3.54 4.32 31.34
N ASN A 327 -4.76 4.19 31.88
CA ASN A 327 -5.09 3.12 32.83
C ASN A 327 -5.20 1.75 32.16
N SER A 328 -5.47 1.70 30.87
CA SER A 328 -5.62 0.45 30.14
C SER A 328 -4.31 -0.31 29.91
N PHE A 329 -3.16 0.40 29.86
CA PHE A 329 -1.89 -0.23 29.46
C PHE A 329 -1.38 -1.29 30.43
N ASP A 330 -1.73 -1.23 31.72
CA ASP A 330 -1.38 -2.27 32.69
C ASP A 330 -2.44 -3.37 32.83
N ASN A 331 -3.47 -3.36 32.00
CA ASN A 331 -4.63 -4.26 32.15
C ASN A 331 -4.84 -5.10 30.90
N GLU A 332 -4.27 -6.31 30.89
CA GLU A 332 -4.44 -7.29 29.80
C GLU A 332 -5.91 -7.65 29.51
N ASN A 333 -6.85 -7.42 30.45
CA ASN A 333 -8.27 -7.70 30.23
C ASN A 333 -8.88 -6.88 29.10
N ILE A 334 -8.23 -5.79 28.66
CA ILE A 334 -8.65 -5.07 27.45
C ILE A 334 -8.72 -5.98 26.22
N LEU A 335 -7.86 -7.00 26.14
CA LEU A 335 -7.84 -7.96 25.04
C LEU A 335 -9.07 -8.88 25.05
N LYS A 336 -9.65 -9.15 26.22
CA LYS A 336 -10.84 -10.02 26.39
C LYS A 336 -12.12 -9.39 25.87
N ASN A 337 -12.20 -8.07 25.77
CA ASN A 337 -13.41 -7.37 25.33
C ASN A 337 -13.76 -7.76 23.89
N ASP A 338 -14.96 -8.29 23.65
CA ASP A 338 -15.37 -8.70 22.30
C ASP A 338 -15.48 -7.52 21.34
N LEU A 339 -15.69 -6.33 21.88
CA LEU A 339 -15.89 -5.11 21.12
C LEU A 339 -14.67 -4.21 21.18
N CYS A 340 -14.42 -3.50 20.09
CA CYS A 340 -13.53 -2.35 20.05
C CYS A 340 -14.20 -1.21 19.27
N GLY A 341 -13.80 0.01 19.57
CA GLY A 341 -14.32 1.21 18.93
C GLY A 341 -13.22 2.05 18.32
N THR A 342 -13.62 2.96 17.45
CA THR A 342 -12.78 4.08 16.98
C THR A 342 -13.56 5.36 17.17
N TYR A 343 -12.87 6.49 17.11
CA TYR A 343 -13.53 7.79 17.17
C TYR A 343 -13.67 8.37 15.77
N LYS A 344 -14.83 8.95 15.49
CA LYS A 344 -15.10 9.69 14.25
C LYS A 344 -15.32 11.16 14.59
N ILE A 345 -14.70 12.02 13.79
CA ILE A 345 -14.96 13.46 13.84
C ILE A 345 -16.34 13.71 13.20
N ASP A 346 -17.27 14.27 13.98
CA ASP A 346 -18.52 14.78 13.43
C ASP A 346 -18.30 16.19 12.88
N TYR A 347 -18.01 16.28 11.58
CA TYR A 347 -17.85 17.57 10.89
C TYR A 347 -19.12 18.44 10.86
N LYS A 348 -20.30 17.91 11.22
CA LYS A 348 -21.52 18.70 11.30
C LYS A 348 -21.54 19.53 12.58
N ASN A 349 -21.17 18.91 13.69
CA ASN A 349 -21.24 19.46 15.05
C ASN A 349 -19.88 19.91 15.60
N PHE A 350 -18.78 19.56 14.91
CA PHE A 350 -17.41 19.77 15.34
C PHE A 350 -17.08 19.08 16.68
N ASP A 351 -17.63 17.89 16.88
CA ASP A 351 -17.42 17.04 18.05
C ASP A 351 -16.73 15.72 17.67
N LEU A 352 -16.35 14.93 18.69
CA LEU A 352 -15.91 13.55 18.52
C LEU A 352 -17.01 12.58 18.96
N LYS A 353 -17.31 11.63 18.09
CA LYS A 353 -18.23 10.53 18.37
C LYS A 353 -17.49 9.22 18.41
N LEU A 354 -17.69 8.47 19.49
CA LEU A 354 -17.33 7.06 19.51
C LEU A 354 -18.21 6.35 18.47
N GLU A 355 -17.60 5.71 17.48
CA GLU A 355 -18.35 4.82 16.59
C GLU A 355 -18.90 3.65 17.41
N GLU A 356 -20.09 3.16 17.05
CA GLU A 356 -20.67 1.99 17.70
C GLU A 356 -19.63 0.88 17.82
N ASN A 357 -19.50 0.34 19.02
CA ASN A 357 -18.58 -0.73 19.36
C ASN A 357 -18.80 -1.92 18.42
N LYS A 358 -17.84 -2.15 17.51
CA LYS A 358 -17.85 -3.26 16.56
C LYS A 358 -17.14 -4.45 17.18
N TYR A 359 -17.51 -5.66 16.78
CA TYR A 359 -16.76 -6.85 17.17
C TYR A 359 -15.30 -6.73 16.73
N CYS A 360 -14.35 -6.98 17.63
CA CYS A 360 -12.95 -6.77 17.31
C CYS A 360 -12.50 -7.78 16.24
N LYS A 361 -12.16 -7.29 15.04
CA LYS A 361 -11.55 -8.11 13.98
C LYS A 361 -10.04 -8.31 14.18
N HIS A 362 -9.42 -7.50 15.03
CA HIS A 362 -7.96 -7.40 15.21
C HIS A 362 -7.42 -8.41 16.21
N VAL A 363 -8.15 -8.67 17.30
CA VAL A 363 -7.81 -9.65 18.33
C VAL A 363 -9.03 -10.52 18.57
N VAL A 364 -8.95 -11.77 18.13
CA VAL A 364 -10.02 -12.76 18.19
C VAL A 364 -9.57 -13.99 18.96
N ASN A 365 -10.51 -14.81 19.44
CA ASN A 365 -10.13 -16.08 20.07
C ASN A 365 -9.31 -16.92 19.10
N TRP A 366 -8.40 -17.72 19.65
CA TRP A 366 -7.54 -18.56 18.82
C TRP A 366 -8.35 -19.55 17.97
N PHE A 367 -7.84 -19.78 16.77
CA PHE A 367 -8.23 -20.85 15.86
C PHE A 367 -7.02 -21.16 14.97
N ASP A 368 -7.03 -22.32 14.31
CA ASP A 368 -5.95 -22.68 13.41
C ASP A 368 -6.08 -21.93 12.06
N LYS A 369 -5.16 -21.00 11.76
CA LYS A 369 -5.13 -20.26 10.48
C LYS A 369 -4.92 -21.18 9.26
N THR A 370 -4.46 -22.42 9.48
CA THR A 370 -4.36 -23.42 8.42
C THR A 370 -5.71 -24.04 8.05
N ASP A 371 -6.75 -23.87 8.88
CA ASP A 371 -8.11 -24.32 8.56
C ASP A 371 -8.82 -23.40 7.54
N TYR A 372 -9.89 -23.93 6.95
CA TYR A 372 -10.80 -23.15 6.09
C TYR A 372 -11.84 -22.49 6.97
N THR A 373 -11.71 -21.19 7.15
CA THR A 373 -12.49 -20.40 8.10
C THR A 373 -13.19 -19.22 7.44
N LEU A 374 -14.15 -18.64 8.14
CA LEU A 374 -14.78 -17.38 7.74
C LEU A 374 -13.78 -16.22 7.58
N PHE A 375 -12.61 -16.26 8.24
CA PHE A 375 -11.57 -15.24 8.07
C PHE A 375 -10.82 -15.32 6.74
N ASN A 376 -10.91 -16.46 6.03
CA ASN A 376 -10.39 -16.61 4.67
C ASN A 376 -11.31 -15.99 3.62
N LEU A 377 -12.57 -15.69 3.96
CA LEU A 377 -13.50 -15.11 3.00
C LEU A 377 -13.12 -13.65 2.66
N PRO A 378 -13.20 -13.26 1.37
CA PRO A 378 -12.79 -11.93 0.94
C PRO A 378 -13.65 -10.86 1.60
N ARG A 379 -12.99 -9.83 2.16
CA ARG A 379 -13.62 -8.68 2.83
C ARG A 379 -14.60 -9.06 3.96
N PHE A 380 -14.40 -10.22 4.60
CA PHE A 380 -15.35 -10.77 5.57
C PHE A 380 -14.90 -10.68 7.04
N LYS A 381 -13.65 -10.32 7.34
CA LYS A 381 -13.05 -10.39 8.70
C LYS A 381 -13.91 -9.78 9.82
N GLN A 382 -14.48 -8.59 9.59
CA GLN A 382 -15.34 -7.92 10.58
C GLN A 382 -16.62 -8.71 10.88
N LYS A 383 -17.23 -9.28 9.83
CA LYS A 383 -18.42 -10.13 9.92
C LYS A 383 -18.08 -11.51 10.49
N ALA A 384 -16.90 -12.05 10.15
CA ALA A 384 -16.35 -13.29 10.71
C ALA A 384 -16.17 -13.18 12.22
N ALA A 385 -15.56 -12.07 12.71
CA ALA A 385 -15.38 -11.84 14.13
C ALA A 385 -16.71 -11.78 14.90
N LYS A 386 -17.71 -11.07 14.35
CA LYS A 386 -19.08 -11.03 14.89
C LYS A 386 -19.70 -12.42 14.93
N TYR A 387 -19.61 -13.17 13.84
CA TYR A 387 -20.20 -14.51 13.72
C TYR A 387 -19.53 -15.50 14.69
N PHE A 388 -18.20 -15.52 14.74
CA PHE A 388 -17.45 -16.42 15.61
C PHE A 388 -17.77 -16.17 17.08
N ARG A 389 -17.89 -14.91 17.51
CA ARG A 389 -18.28 -14.59 18.89
C ARG A 389 -19.72 -14.97 19.23
N GLN A 390 -20.66 -14.87 18.28
CA GLN A 390 -22.07 -15.15 18.53
C GLN A 390 -22.41 -16.65 18.52
N PHE A 391 -21.72 -17.42 17.69
CA PHE A 391 -22.10 -18.80 17.41
C PHE A 391 -21.01 -19.83 17.75
N ASP A 392 -19.80 -19.39 18.11
CA ASP A 392 -18.63 -20.26 18.33
C ASP A 392 -18.36 -21.22 17.16
N LYS A 393 -18.77 -20.78 15.95
CA LYS A 393 -18.62 -21.50 14.69
C LYS A 393 -17.76 -20.65 13.76
N LEU A 394 -16.72 -21.27 13.21
CA LEU A 394 -15.77 -20.59 12.34
C LEU A 394 -15.41 -21.38 11.08
N ASN A 395 -15.31 -22.69 11.20
CA ASN A 395 -14.90 -23.58 10.11
C ASN A 395 -15.97 -23.59 9.03
N LEU A 396 -15.56 -23.48 7.77
CA LEU A 396 -16.50 -23.50 6.64
C LEU A 396 -17.22 -24.85 6.56
N GLU A 397 -16.52 -25.95 6.87
CA GLU A 397 -17.05 -27.31 6.84
C GLU A 397 -18.28 -27.52 7.74
N SER A 398 -18.32 -26.82 8.88
CA SER A 398 -19.41 -26.93 9.85
C SER A 398 -20.62 -26.06 9.52
N LEU A 399 -20.58 -25.32 8.41
CA LEU A 399 -21.68 -24.49 7.92
C LEU A 399 -22.45 -25.24 6.82
N THR A 400 -23.54 -25.93 7.16
CA THR A 400 -24.41 -26.53 6.13
C THR A 400 -25.36 -25.52 5.52
N PHE A 401 -25.88 -25.78 4.30
CA PHE A 401 -26.94 -24.96 3.71
C PHE A 401 -28.18 -24.88 4.62
N ASN A 402 -28.48 -25.95 5.36
CA ASN A 402 -29.54 -25.96 6.37
C ASN A 402 -29.18 -25.13 7.60
N ASP A 403 -27.93 -25.09 8.07
CA ASP A 403 -27.49 -24.14 9.11
C ASP A 403 -27.60 -22.68 8.63
N LEU A 404 -27.44 -22.43 7.33
CA LEU A 404 -27.60 -21.12 6.69
C LEU A 404 -29.07 -20.71 6.47
N THR A 405 -30.03 -21.64 6.62
CA THR A 405 -31.48 -21.38 6.44
C THR A 405 -32.34 -21.64 7.68
N GLN A 406 -31.94 -22.52 8.60
CA GLN A 406 -32.67 -22.91 9.83
C GLN A 406 -32.36 -22.01 11.03
N LEU A 407 -31.39 -21.09 10.91
CA LEU A 407 -31.26 -19.94 11.81
C LEU A 407 -32.33 -18.90 11.41
N GLU A 408 -33.58 -19.14 11.81
CA GLU A 408 -34.77 -18.35 11.46
C GLU A 408 -34.70 -16.88 11.95
N LYS A 409 -33.91 -16.00 11.31
CA LYS A 409 -34.10 -14.55 11.38
C LYS A 409 -33.69 -13.88 10.05
N PRO A 410 -34.23 -12.69 9.73
CA PRO A 410 -33.82 -11.85 8.58
C PRO A 410 -32.32 -11.48 8.50
N SER A 411 -31.48 -11.98 9.42
CA SER A 411 -30.12 -11.57 9.73
C SER A 411 -29.01 -12.24 8.92
N LEU A 412 -29.22 -13.36 8.21
CA LEU A 412 -28.13 -14.00 7.42
C LEU A 412 -27.84 -13.33 6.06
N LYS A 413 -28.81 -12.62 5.48
CA LYS A 413 -28.56 -11.69 4.35
C LYS A 413 -27.58 -10.57 4.74
N GLU A 414 -27.55 -10.20 6.02
CA GLU A 414 -26.58 -9.22 6.54
C GLU A 414 -25.14 -9.75 6.45
N TYR A 415 -24.96 -11.07 6.61
CA TYR A 415 -23.64 -11.70 6.59
C TYR A 415 -23.22 -12.08 5.17
N PHE A 416 -23.90 -13.06 4.54
CA PHE A 416 -23.41 -13.74 3.34
C PHE A 416 -24.18 -13.34 2.07
N ASN A 417 -23.47 -12.79 1.08
CA ASN A 417 -24.00 -12.63 -0.28
C ASN A 417 -23.92 -13.96 -1.06
N ASP A 418 -24.47 -14.00 -2.26
CA ASP A 418 -24.58 -15.24 -3.03
C ASP A 418 -23.22 -15.79 -3.48
N ASP A 419 -22.26 -14.92 -3.82
CA ASP A 419 -20.88 -15.33 -4.13
C ASP A 419 -20.20 -16.03 -2.93
N LEU A 420 -20.34 -15.49 -1.71
CA LEU A 420 -19.78 -16.10 -0.51
C LEU A 420 -20.44 -17.45 -0.21
N LYS A 421 -21.75 -17.59 -0.43
CA LYS A 421 -22.44 -18.88 -0.28
C LYS A 421 -21.88 -19.91 -1.25
N LYS A 422 -21.66 -19.54 -2.52
CA LYS A 422 -21.04 -20.43 -3.52
C LYS A 422 -19.66 -20.89 -3.08
N ILE A 423 -18.81 -19.97 -2.61
CA ILE A 423 -17.47 -20.29 -2.08
C ILE A 423 -17.56 -21.29 -0.91
N ILE A 424 -18.46 -21.06 0.04
CA ILE A 424 -18.66 -21.93 1.20
C ILE A 424 -19.11 -23.32 0.75
N ILE A 425 -20.11 -23.40 -0.14
CA ILE A 425 -20.63 -24.68 -0.66
C ILE A 425 -19.52 -25.46 -1.38
N LYS A 426 -18.79 -24.82 -2.31
CA LYS A 426 -17.67 -25.44 -3.03
C LYS A 426 -16.58 -25.93 -2.09
N THR A 427 -16.21 -25.11 -1.11
CA THR A 427 -15.21 -25.49 -0.11
C THR A 427 -15.69 -26.69 0.73
N ASN A 428 -16.96 -26.74 1.08
CA ASN A 428 -17.51 -27.85 1.86
C ASN A 428 -17.57 -29.15 1.06
N THR A 429 -17.93 -29.09 -0.23
CA THR A 429 -17.85 -30.25 -1.13
C THR A 429 -16.42 -30.76 -1.23
N TYR A 430 -15.46 -29.85 -1.43
CA TYR A 430 -14.03 -30.18 -1.49
C TYR A 430 -13.51 -30.88 -0.23
N LEU A 431 -13.85 -30.35 0.95
CA LEU A 431 -13.44 -30.93 2.22
C LEU A 431 -14.06 -32.32 2.44
N LYS A 432 -15.35 -32.50 2.13
CA LYS A 432 -16.04 -33.79 2.24
C LYS A 432 -15.51 -34.84 1.28
N ASN A 433 -15.01 -34.43 0.11
CA ASN A 433 -14.42 -35.31 -0.88
C ASN A 433 -12.92 -35.56 -0.65
N ASN A 434 -12.43 -35.44 0.59
CA ASN A 434 -11.01 -35.62 0.95
C ASN A 434 -10.05 -34.75 0.13
N LYS A 435 -10.47 -33.51 -0.18
CA LYS A 435 -9.69 -32.56 -1.00
C LYS A 435 -9.42 -33.05 -2.43
N VAL A 436 -10.31 -33.88 -2.97
CA VAL A 436 -10.31 -34.24 -4.39
C VAL A 436 -11.30 -33.32 -5.10
N LEU A 437 -10.87 -32.68 -6.18
CA LEU A 437 -11.71 -31.82 -7.01
C LEU A 437 -12.07 -32.51 -8.32
N ASP A 438 -13.33 -32.42 -8.69
CA ASP A 438 -13.75 -32.53 -10.08
C ASP A 438 -13.53 -31.15 -10.75
N PRO A 439 -12.95 -31.07 -11.95
CA PRO A 439 -12.80 -29.81 -12.70
C PRO A 439 -14.11 -28.99 -12.81
N THR A 440 -15.27 -29.66 -12.84
CA THR A 440 -16.58 -29.02 -12.86
C THR A 440 -16.96 -28.30 -11.56
N ASP A 441 -16.38 -28.70 -10.42
CA ASP A 441 -16.59 -28.03 -9.12
C ASP A 441 -15.82 -26.70 -9.04
N VAL A 442 -14.76 -26.55 -9.82
CA VAL A 442 -13.92 -25.34 -9.85
C VAL A 442 -14.57 -24.21 -10.65
N ILE A 443 -15.28 -24.54 -11.73
CA ILE A 443 -15.92 -23.57 -12.64
C ILE A 443 -17.27 -23.08 -12.09
N ASP A 444 -17.61 -21.80 -12.28
CA ASP A 444 -18.97 -21.28 -12.06
C ASP A 444 -19.85 -21.59 -13.28
N LEU A 445 -20.56 -22.72 -13.24
CA LEU A 445 -21.42 -23.20 -14.32
C LEU A 445 -22.59 -22.25 -14.65
N GLU A 446 -22.94 -21.32 -13.77
CA GLU A 446 -23.95 -20.29 -14.03
C GLU A 446 -23.42 -19.13 -14.89
N LYS A 447 -22.11 -19.07 -15.12
CA LYS A 447 -21.43 -17.97 -15.81
C LYS A 447 -20.59 -18.44 -17.01
N LEU A 448 -20.97 -19.55 -17.65
CA LEU A 448 -20.23 -20.12 -18.78
C LEU A 448 -20.09 -19.14 -19.95
N ASP A 449 -21.13 -18.34 -20.24
CA ASP A 449 -21.06 -17.33 -21.31
C ASP A 449 -19.98 -16.28 -21.03
N VAL A 450 -19.84 -15.86 -19.76
CA VAL A 450 -18.81 -14.90 -19.33
C VAL A 450 -17.42 -15.55 -19.35
N LEU A 451 -17.32 -16.81 -18.96
CA LEU A 451 -16.08 -17.58 -19.04
C LEU A 451 -15.61 -17.72 -20.49
N GLU A 452 -16.52 -18.05 -21.42
CA GLU A 452 -16.22 -18.16 -22.86
C GLU A 452 -15.79 -16.81 -23.44
N GLU A 453 -16.46 -15.71 -23.07
CA GLU A 453 -16.09 -14.35 -23.48
C GLU A 453 -14.65 -14.00 -23.05
N VAL A 454 -14.32 -14.22 -21.77
CA VAL A 454 -12.97 -13.95 -21.23
C VAL A 454 -11.93 -14.86 -21.88
N LEU A 455 -12.22 -16.16 -21.98
CA LEU A 455 -11.29 -17.14 -22.54
C LEU A 455 -10.98 -16.87 -24.01
N ARG A 456 -11.93 -16.35 -24.78
CA ARG A 456 -11.78 -16.04 -26.20
C ARG A 456 -10.65 -15.05 -26.48
N GLU A 457 -10.40 -14.09 -25.58
CA GLU A 457 -9.32 -13.10 -25.74
C GLU A 457 -7.94 -13.77 -25.72
N TYR A 458 -7.78 -14.93 -25.06
CA TYR A 458 -6.53 -15.68 -24.98
C TYR A 458 -6.31 -16.62 -26.17
N TYR A 459 -7.11 -16.49 -27.23
CA TYR A 459 -6.88 -17.16 -28.52
C TYR A 459 -6.55 -16.15 -29.64
N ASP A 460 -6.39 -14.86 -29.29
CA ASP A 460 -5.94 -13.79 -30.18
C ASP A 460 -4.39 -13.71 -30.17
N PHE A 461 -3.73 -14.73 -30.74
CA PHE A 461 -2.28 -14.80 -30.79
C PHE A 461 -1.66 -13.74 -31.75
N PRO A 462 -0.42 -13.27 -31.47
CA PRO A 462 0.43 -13.63 -30.33
C PRO A 462 -0.05 -13.03 -29.00
N LEU A 463 0.21 -13.75 -27.90
CA LEU A 463 -0.02 -13.27 -26.53
C LEU A 463 1.31 -12.83 -25.92
N TYR A 464 1.37 -11.58 -25.45
CA TYR A 464 2.52 -10.99 -24.77
C TYR A 464 2.25 -10.94 -23.28
N MET A 465 2.71 -11.94 -22.53
CA MET A 465 2.58 -12.04 -21.09
C MET A 465 3.65 -11.18 -20.43
N TYR A 466 3.27 -10.03 -19.87
CA TYR A 466 4.23 -9.04 -19.37
C TYR A 466 3.96 -8.60 -17.94
N ASP A 467 5.05 -8.21 -17.27
CA ASP A 467 5.04 -7.72 -15.90
C ASP A 467 6.12 -6.64 -15.71
N PHE A 468 5.87 -5.70 -14.79
CA PHE A 468 6.74 -4.55 -14.52
C PHE A 468 7.19 -4.53 -13.07
N GLU A 469 8.49 -4.27 -12.86
CA GLU A 469 8.97 -3.80 -11.56
C GLU A 469 9.18 -2.29 -11.59
N THR A 470 8.72 -1.63 -10.54
CA THR A 470 8.71 -0.18 -10.42
C THR A 470 9.20 0.26 -9.05
N SER A 471 9.78 1.46 -8.97
CA SER A 471 10.06 2.13 -7.70
C SER A 471 9.44 3.51 -7.65
N LYS A 472 9.19 4.02 -6.45
CA LYS A 472 8.57 5.33 -6.21
C LYS A 472 9.34 6.13 -5.18
N TRP A 473 9.22 7.45 -5.26
CA TRP A 473 9.81 8.41 -4.33
C TRP A 473 8.77 9.46 -3.93
N ALA A 474 8.74 9.82 -2.65
CA ALA A 474 7.94 10.95 -2.16
C ALA A 474 8.41 12.27 -2.78
N ILE A 475 9.73 12.50 -2.81
CA ILE A 475 10.36 13.61 -3.53
C ILE A 475 10.80 13.09 -4.91
N PRO A 476 10.24 13.61 -6.02
CA PRO A 476 10.51 13.06 -7.35
C PRO A 476 12.02 13.02 -7.68
N LYS A 477 12.52 11.82 -8.04
CA LYS A 477 13.94 11.60 -8.33
C LYS A 477 14.36 12.10 -9.71
N TYR A 478 13.50 11.93 -10.72
CA TYR A 478 13.78 12.25 -12.12
C TYR A 478 12.91 13.39 -12.65
N ASN A 479 13.36 14.09 -13.69
CA ASN A 479 12.55 15.12 -14.35
C ASN A 479 11.27 14.52 -14.95
N LYS A 480 10.22 15.33 -15.10
CA LYS A 480 8.90 14.88 -15.60
C LYS A 480 8.32 13.73 -14.77
N THR A 481 8.51 13.75 -13.45
CA THR A 481 7.87 12.83 -12.50
C THR A 481 7.26 13.61 -11.35
N LYS A 482 6.18 13.07 -10.78
CA LYS A 482 5.53 13.58 -9.57
C LYS A 482 5.73 12.65 -8.39
N SER A 483 5.32 13.12 -7.21
CA SER A 483 5.46 12.37 -5.96
C SER A 483 4.69 11.06 -5.99
N TYR A 484 5.34 10.00 -5.50
CA TYR A 484 4.88 8.61 -5.49
C TYR A 484 4.51 8.02 -6.85
N GLN A 485 4.96 8.64 -7.95
CA GLN A 485 4.81 8.06 -9.28
C GLN A 485 5.62 6.77 -9.39
N GLN A 486 5.02 5.73 -9.97
CA GLN A 486 5.72 4.48 -10.25
C GLN A 486 6.67 4.68 -11.42
N ILE A 487 7.97 4.49 -11.18
CA ILE A 487 9.02 4.58 -12.18
C ILE A 487 9.42 3.15 -12.56
N PRO A 488 9.07 2.69 -13.78
CA PRO A 488 9.46 1.36 -14.22
C PRO A 488 10.96 1.30 -14.48
N PHE A 489 11.60 0.27 -13.95
CA PHE A 489 13.03 0.05 -14.13
C PHE A 489 13.34 -1.35 -14.67
N GLN A 490 12.37 -2.25 -14.69
CA GLN A 490 12.52 -3.61 -15.21
C GLN A 490 11.20 -4.15 -15.76
N PHE A 491 11.29 -4.97 -16.81
CA PHE A 491 10.17 -5.76 -17.30
C PHE A 491 10.61 -7.17 -17.70
N SER A 492 9.65 -8.09 -17.75
CA SER A 492 9.76 -9.38 -18.44
C SER A 492 8.58 -9.56 -19.39
N ILE A 493 8.78 -10.27 -20.50
CA ILE A 493 7.76 -10.61 -21.49
C ILE A 493 7.98 -12.04 -21.99
N HIS A 494 7.02 -12.93 -21.75
CA HIS A 494 6.90 -14.22 -22.44
C HIS A 494 5.91 -14.11 -23.60
N ILE A 495 6.29 -14.57 -24.79
CA ILE A 495 5.48 -14.45 -26.01
C ILE A 495 5.01 -15.83 -26.45
N LEU A 496 3.69 -16.03 -26.39
CA LEU A 496 3.02 -17.24 -26.86
C LEU A 496 2.57 -17.00 -28.31
N LYS A 497 3.06 -17.81 -29.26
CA LYS A 497 2.84 -17.60 -30.71
C LYS A 497 1.55 -18.27 -31.21
N ASP A 498 1.15 -19.34 -30.54
CA ASP A 498 0.04 -20.21 -30.88
C ASP A 498 -0.35 -21.03 -29.64
N GLU A 499 -1.26 -21.98 -29.78
CA GLU A 499 -1.78 -22.81 -28.69
C GLU A 499 -0.82 -23.91 -28.21
N ASP A 500 0.32 -24.15 -28.87
CA ASP A 500 1.25 -25.26 -28.57
C ASP A 500 2.30 -24.88 -27.50
N TYR A 501 2.06 -23.80 -26.76
CA TYR A 501 2.93 -23.39 -25.66
C TYR A 501 2.88 -24.40 -24.50
N ASP A 502 4.04 -24.61 -23.87
CA ASP A 502 4.20 -25.49 -22.71
C ASP A 502 5.19 -24.87 -21.73
N PHE A 503 4.71 -24.53 -20.52
CA PHE A 503 5.54 -23.92 -19.48
C PHE A 503 6.67 -24.85 -18.99
N ASN A 504 6.59 -26.16 -19.24
CA ASN A 504 7.67 -27.10 -18.90
C ASN A 504 8.84 -27.03 -19.89
N GLN A 505 8.63 -26.43 -21.06
CA GLN A 505 9.65 -26.27 -22.10
C GLN A 505 9.66 -24.83 -22.64
N PRO A 506 9.84 -23.81 -21.77
CA PRO A 506 9.63 -22.41 -22.16
C PRO A 506 10.58 -21.99 -23.28
N ASN A 507 11.85 -22.38 -23.21
CA ASN A 507 12.84 -22.04 -24.25
C ASN A 507 12.57 -22.65 -25.64
N LYS A 508 11.63 -23.58 -25.77
CA LYS A 508 11.26 -24.20 -27.05
C LYS A 508 9.93 -23.70 -27.60
N THR A 509 9.00 -23.35 -26.72
CA THR A 509 7.60 -23.13 -27.08
C THR A 509 7.18 -21.66 -27.01
N MET A 510 8.00 -20.80 -26.41
CA MET A 510 7.76 -19.37 -26.28
C MET A 510 9.05 -18.58 -26.48
N ASP A 511 8.93 -17.33 -26.94
CA ASP A 511 10.06 -16.39 -26.93
C ASP A 511 10.02 -15.60 -25.61
N HIS A 512 11.18 -15.15 -25.14
CA HIS A 512 11.29 -14.39 -23.90
C HIS A 512 12.22 -13.18 -24.08
N TYR A 513 11.79 -12.05 -23.53
CA TYR A 513 12.53 -10.79 -23.50
C TYR A 513 12.45 -10.22 -22.09
N ASN A 514 13.55 -9.65 -21.62
CA ASN A 514 13.58 -8.92 -20.36
C ASN A 514 14.47 -7.68 -20.48
N PHE A 515 14.30 -6.78 -19.53
CA PHE A 515 15.09 -5.55 -19.41
C PHE A 515 15.21 -5.21 -17.95
N ILE A 516 16.39 -4.75 -17.52
CA ILE A 516 16.61 -4.14 -16.23
C ILE A 516 17.55 -2.94 -16.38
N ALA A 517 17.26 -1.86 -15.67
CA ALA A 517 18.09 -0.66 -15.65
C ALA A 517 19.56 -0.99 -15.33
N SER A 518 20.47 -0.49 -16.16
CA SER A 518 21.90 -0.77 -16.07
C SER A 518 22.72 0.31 -15.38
N SER A 519 22.13 1.47 -15.08
CA SER A 519 22.77 2.61 -14.43
C SER A 519 21.80 3.29 -13.46
N ILE A 520 22.29 4.30 -12.72
CA ILE A 520 21.48 5.14 -11.80
C ILE A 520 20.73 6.27 -12.51
N GLU A 521 20.95 6.43 -13.82
CA GLU A 521 20.22 7.40 -14.64
C GLU A 521 18.73 7.04 -14.73
N ASP A 522 17.91 7.98 -15.21
CA ASP A 522 16.48 7.75 -15.43
C ASP A 522 16.27 6.50 -16.29
N PRO A 523 15.62 5.44 -15.78
CA PRO A 523 15.51 4.18 -16.50
C PRO A 523 14.46 4.21 -17.61
N ARG A 524 13.56 5.19 -17.60
CA ARG A 524 12.37 5.22 -18.48
C ARG A 524 12.71 5.29 -19.97
N PRO A 525 13.72 6.04 -20.44
CA PRO A 525 14.07 6.09 -21.86
C PRO A 525 14.45 4.71 -22.42
N ASP A 526 15.42 4.04 -21.81
CA ASP A 526 15.85 2.70 -22.22
C ASP A 526 14.73 1.68 -22.03
N PHE A 527 13.98 1.78 -20.93
CA PHE A 527 12.81 0.94 -20.67
C PHE A 527 11.80 1.05 -21.81
N ILE A 528 11.38 2.26 -22.20
CA ILE A 528 10.39 2.49 -23.27
C ILE A 528 10.86 1.88 -24.57
N LYS A 529 12.13 2.12 -24.94
CA LYS A 529 12.71 1.61 -26.18
C LYS A 529 12.63 0.08 -26.24
N GLN A 530 13.19 -0.57 -25.23
CA GLN A 530 13.26 -2.03 -25.19
C GLN A 530 11.87 -2.66 -25.05
N PHE A 531 10.98 -2.03 -24.27
CA PHE A 531 9.62 -2.51 -24.07
C PHE A 531 8.81 -2.48 -25.37
N ILE A 532 8.82 -1.36 -26.11
CA ILE A 532 8.12 -1.25 -27.40
C ILE A 532 8.66 -2.28 -28.39
N ILE A 533 9.98 -2.41 -28.51
CA ILE A 533 10.60 -3.38 -29.44
C ILE A 533 10.14 -4.81 -29.10
N ALA A 534 10.18 -5.20 -27.82
CA ALA A 534 9.79 -6.52 -27.39
C ALA A 534 8.29 -6.80 -27.61
N CYS A 535 7.42 -5.85 -27.27
CA CYS A 535 5.96 -5.93 -27.42
C CYS A 535 5.47 -6.06 -28.86
N PHE A 536 6.26 -5.65 -29.86
CA PHE A 536 5.89 -5.77 -31.27
C PHE A 536 6.79 -6.74 -32.04
N SER A 537 7.64 -7.50 -31.35
CA SER A 537 8.60 -8.41 -31.99
C SER A 537 7.95 -9.51 -32.84
N LYS A 538 6.67 -9.82 -32.61
CA LYS A 538 5.83 -10.74 -33.43
C LYS A 538 4.62 -10.05 -34.06
N GLY A 539 4.63 -8.73 -34.18
CA GLY A 539 3.52 -7.94 -34.71
C GLY A 539 2.44 -7.64 -33.65
N PRO A 540 1.26 -7.14 -34.05
CA PRO A 540 0.18 -6.81 -33.12
C PRO A 540 -0.39 -8.08 -32.49
N GLY A 541 -0.81 -8.00 -31.23
CA GLY A 541 -1.44 -9.12 -30.52
C GLY A 541 -2.18 -8.66 -29.26
N ARG A 542 -2.42 -9.60 -28.33
CA ARG A 542 -2.93 -9.28 -27.00
C ARG A 542 -1.80 -9.20 -25.99
N TYR A 543 -1.88 -8.20 -25.12
CA TYR A 543 -0.96 -8.04 -24.02
C TYR A 543 -1.65 -8.53 -22.76
N VAL A 544 -0.97 -9.35 -21.96
CA VAL A 544 -1.57 -9.99 -20.80
C VAL A 544 -0.79 -9.54 -19.58
N ALA A 545 -1.50 -9.01 -18.60
CA ALA A 545 -0.97 -8.68 -17.28
C ALA A 545 -1.76 -9.45 -16.21
N TYR A 546 -1.20 -9.61 -15.02
CA TYR A 546 -1.93 -10.12 -13.85
C TYR A 546 -2.20 -8.95 -12.90
N ASN A 547 -3.41 -8.38 -12.95
CA ASN A 547 -3.79 -7.07 -12.40
C ASN A 547 -3.51 -5.87 -13.33
N LYS A 548 -4.01 -5.92 -14.58
CA LYS A 548 -3.79 -4.94 -15.67
C LYS A 548 -3.88 -3.46 -15.28
N SER A 549 -4.62 -3.16 -14.22
CA SER A 549 -4.82 -1.81 -13.73
C SER A 549 -3.50 -1.14 -13.30
N PHE A 550 -2.56 -1.90 -12.75
CA PHE A 550 -1.26 -1.40 -12.32
C PHE A 550 -0.37 -1.09 -13.53
N GLU A 551 -0.23 -2.02 -14.46
CA GLU A 551 0.61 -1.88 -15.65
C GLU A 551 0.05 -0.78 -16.56
N ARG A 552 -1.29 -0.69 -16.68
CA ARG A 552 -1.94 0.41 -17.41
C ARG A 552 -1.71 1.77 -16.76
N MET A 553 -1.60 1.87 -15.44
CA MET A 553 -1.20 3.12 -14.79
C MET A 553 0.23 3.48 -15.19
N VAL A 554 1.18 2.53 -15.13
CA VAL A 554 2.57 2.76 -15.51
C VAL A 554 2.67 3.23 -16.97
N LEU A 555 1.98 2.54 -17.90
CA LEU A 555 1.92 2.95 -19.31
C LEU A 555 1.34 4.36 -19.48
N LYS A 556 0.30 4.72 -18.71
CA LYS A 556 -0.27 6.07 -18.74
C LYS A 556 0.72 7.12 -18.28
N ASP A 557 1.48 6.85 -17.22
CA ASP A 557 2.51 7.77 -16.74
C ASP A 557 3.65 7.91 -17.75
N LEU A 558 4.05 6.84 -18.44
CA LEU A 558 5.02 6.90 -19.55
C LEU A 558 4.50 7.71 -20.74
N MET A 559 3.25 7.51 -21.16
CA MET A 559 2.62 8.30 -22.24
C MET A 559 2.57 9.79 -21.89
N THR A 560 2.32 10.10 -20.62
CA THR A 560 2.29 11.47 -20.10
C THR A 560 3.67 12.12 -20.18
N ALA A 561 4.71 11.43 -19.72
CA ALA A 561 6.07 11.96 -19.68
C ALA A 561 6.77 11.99 -21.06
N PHE A 562 6.40 11.07 -21.95
CA PHE A 562 7.03 10.88 -23.27
C PHE A 562 5.98 10.81 -24.40
N PRO A 563 5.29 11.92 -24.71
CA PRO A 563 4.16 11.94 -25.65
C PRO A 563 4.53 11.51 -27.09
N LYS A 564 5.81 11.57 -27.47
CA LYS A 564 6.32 11.08 -28.77
C LYS A 564 6.05 9.58 -28.98
N TYR A 565 5.97 8.79 -27.91
CA TYR A 565 5.73 7.34 -27.94
C TYR A 565 4.29 6.98 -27.55
N LEU A 566 3.39 7.96 -27.51
CA LEU A 566 2.01 7.77 -27.08
C LEU A 566 1.30 6.69 -27.90
N LYS A 567 1.43 6.69 -29.23
CA LYS A 567 0.72 5.75 -30.11
C LYS A 567 1.07 4.28 -29.85
N PRO A 568 2.34 3.83 -29.89
CA PRO A 568 2.67 2.44 -29.57
C PRO A 568 2.30 2.05 -28.13
N LEU A 569 2.56 2.92 -27.13
CA LEU A 569 2.22 2.61 -25.74
C LEU A 569 0.70 2.53 -25.50
N LYS A 570 -0.07 3.40 -26.16
CA LYS A 570 -1.54 3.39 -26.10
C LYS A 570 -2.11 2.14 -26.76
N TYR A 571 -1.54 1.70 -27.88
CA TYR A 571 -1.95 0.42 -28.49
C TYR A 571 -1.77 -0.75 -27.52
N ILE A 572 -0.63 -0.81 -26.82
CA ILE A 572 -0.39 -1.82 -25.79
C ILE A 572 -1.43 -1.69 -24.68
N TYR A 573 -1.58 -0.50 -24.11
CA TYR A 573 -2.55 -0.17 -23.05
C TYR A 573 -4.00 -0.58 -23.37
N GLU A 574 -4.45 -0.35 -24.62
CA GLU A 574 -5.80 -0.68 -25.09
C GLU A 574 -6.01 -2.18 -25.30
N ASN A 575 -4.95 -2.89 -25.69
CA ASN A 575 -4.97 -4.33 -25.96
C ASN A 575 -4.48 -5.17 -24.76
N THR A 576 -4.24 -4.54 -23.60
CA THR A 576 -3.94 -5.25 -22.35
C THR A 576 -5.21 -5.87 -21.74
N ILE A 577 -5.23 -7.19 -21.63
CA ILE A 577 -6.23 -8.00 -20.92
C ILE A 577 -5.69 -8.44 -19.54
N ASP A 578 -6.59 -8.86 -18.65
CA ASP A 578 -6.22 -9.21 -17.25
C ASP A 578 -6.43 -10.70 -16.97
N LEU A 579 -5.36 -11.42 -16.67
CA LEU A 579 -5.45 -12.83 -16.27
C LEU A 579 -6.17 -13.02 -14.93
N MET A 580 -6.20 -11.99 -14.09
CA MET A 580 -6.95 -12.00 -12.83
C MET A 580 -8.48 -11.99 -13.05
N ASP A 581 -8.97 -11.63 -14.25
CA ASP A 581 -10.42 -11.56 -14.55
C ASP A 581 -11.12 -12.95 -14.40
N PHE A 582 -10.38 -14.07 -14.47
CA PHE A 582 -10.91 -15.41 -14.17
C PHE A 582 -11.26 -15.61 -12.68
N PHE A 583 -10.57 -14.89 -11.79
CA PHE A 583 -10.71 -15.06 -10.34
C PHE A 583 -11.48 -13.91 -9.70
N LYS A 584 -11.36 -12.69 -10.24
CA LYS A 584 -11.90 -11.48 -9.62
C LYS A 584 -12.42 -10.50 -10.69
N LYS A 585 -13.73 -10.23 -10.67
CA LYS A 585 -14.39 -9.24 -11.54
C LYS A 585 -15.48 -8.51 -10.75
N PRO A 586 -15.68 -7.18 -10.92
CA PRO A 586 -16.63 -6.41 -10.11
C PRO A 586 -18.07 -6.95 -10.01
N LYS A 587 -18.54 -7.67 -11.02
CA LYS A 587 -19.89 -8.26 -11.09
C LYS A 587 -19.91 -9.79 -11.16
N SER A 588 -18.75 -10.42 -11.29
CA SER A 588 -18.62 -11.85 -11.62
C SER A 588 -17.35 -12.40 -11.00
N ASN A 589 -17.21 -12.25 -9.69
CA ASN A 589 -16.07 -12.88 -9.00
C ASN A 589 -16.12 -14.39 -9.21
N TRP A 590 -14.93 -15.00 -9.27
CA TRP A 590 -14.73 -16.45 -9.20
C TRP A 590 -15.36 -17.24 -10.36
N LEU A 591 -15.03 -16.90 -11.61
CA LEU A 591 -15.35 -17.78 -12.76
C LEU A 591 -14.68 -19.15 -12.59
N ILE A 592 -13.47 -19.13 -12.02
CA ILE A 592 -12.72 -20.30 -11.57
C ILE A 592 -12.37 -20.08 -10.09
N TYR A 593 -12.71 -21.05 -9.24
CA TYR A 593 -12.39 -21.00 -7.81
C TYR A 593 -11.95 -22.36 -7.29
N HIS A 594 -10.68 -22.43 -6.89
CA HIS A 594 -10.17 -23.53 -6.10
C HIS A 594 -10.30 -23.17 -4.60
N PRO A 595 -10.82 -24.05 -3.73
CA PRO A 595 -10.93 -23.76 -2.29
C PRO A 595 -9.62 -23.40 -1.60
N ASP A 596 -8.48 -23.93 -2.07
CA ASP A 596 -7.15 -23.52 -1.60
C ASP A 596 -6.71 -22.12 -2.00
N PHE A 597 -7.46 -21.43 -2.88
CA PHE A 597 -7.29 -19.99 -3.06
C PHE A 597 -7.64 -19.22 -1.79
N ARG A 598 -8.43 -19.80 -0.87
CA ARG A 598 -8.79 -19.17 0.42
C ARG A 598 -9.28 -17.73 0.25
N GLY A 599 -10.12 -17.50 -0.75
CA GLY A 599 -10.67 -16.18 -1.08
C GLY A 599 -9.68 -15.15 -1.64
N SER A 600 -8.42 -15.54 -1.93
CA SER A 600 -7.40 -14.69 -2.55
C SER A 600 -7.32 -14.91 -4.06
N ALA A 601 -7.27 -13.82 -4.81
CA ALA A 601 -7.04 -13.84 -6.26
C ALA A 601 -5.60 -13.41 -6.62
N SER A 602 -4.68 -13.35 -5.64
CA SER A 602 -3.27 -13.03 -5.91
C SER A 602 -2.58 -14.19 -6.63
N ILE A 603 -1.69 -13.88 -7.57
CA ILE A 603 -0.89 -14.89 -8.28
C ILE A 603 -0.05 -15.75 -7.33
N LYS A 604 0.41 -15.18 -6.21
CA LYS A 604 1.15 -15.87 -5.14
C LYS A 604 0.30 -16.90 -4.39
N THR A 605 -1.01 -16.89 -4.61
CA THR A 605 -1.95 -17.91 -4.13
C THR A 605 -2.42 -18.79 -5.29
N THR A 606 -2.88 -18.20 -6.39
CA THR A 606 -3.52 -18.95 -7.49
C THR A 606 -2.53 -19.83 -8.24
N GLN A 607 -1.34 -19.35 -8.57
CA GLN A 607 -0.33 -20.13 -9.30
C GLN A 607 0.09 -21.40 -8.51
N PRO A 608 0.60 -21.32 -7.27
CA PRO A 608 1.06 -22.52 -6.57
C PRO A 608 -0.08 -23.50 -6.21
N THR A 609 -1.32 -23.01 -6.12
CA THR A 609 -2.50 -23.87 -5.96
C THR A 609 -2.85 -24.62 -7.24
N LEU A 610 -2.77 -23.97 -8.41
CA LEU A 610 -3.07 -24.59 -9.70
C LEU A 610 -1.94 -25.52 -10.17
N ASP A 611 -0.69 -25.16 -9.89
CA ASP A 611 0.48 -25.99 -10.16
C ASP A 611 1.61 -25.66 -9.18
N SER A 612 2.09 -26.65 -8.42
CA SER A 612 3.13 -26.44 -7.40
C SER A 612 4.55 -26.69 -7.89
N SER A 613 4.74 -27.08 -9.16
CA SER A 613 6.06 -27.39 -9.73
C SER A 613 6.92 -26.14 -9.95
N LEU A 614 6.30 -25.01 -10.29
CA LEU A 614 6.97 -23.72 -10.37
C LEU A 614 7.07 -23.11 -8.96
N SER A 615 8.31 -22.90 -8.49
CA SER A 615 8.60 -22.35 -7.16
C SER A 615 9.43 -21.07 -7.25
N TYR A 616 9.46 -20.31 -6.16
CA TYR A 616 10.29 -19.11 -5.98
C TYR A 616 11.30 -19.28 -4.83
N LYS A 617 11.34 -20.46 -4.20
CA LYS A 617 12.16 -20.73 -3.01
C LYS A 617 13.66 -20.74 -3.31
N ASP A 618 14.02 -20.91 -4.58
CA ASP A 618 15.39 -20.85 -5.11
C ASP A 618 15.93 -19.42 -5.27
N LEU A 619 15.06 -18.40 -5.25
CA LEU A 619 15.45 -17.02 -5.52
C LEU A 619 15.68 -16.20 -4.25
N LYS A 620 16.79 -15.45 -4.22
CA LYS A 620 17.13 -14.51 -3.13
C LYS A 620 16.16 -13.33 -3.08
N ILE A 621 15.69 -12.87 -4.23
CA ILE A 621 14.63 -11.88 -4.38
C ILE A 621 13.38 -12.63 -4.82
N ASN A 622 12.34 -12.58 -3.99
CA ASN A 622 11.12 -13.37 -4.18
C ASN A 622 9.84 -12.58 -3.88
N LYS A 623 9.95 -11.24 -3.78
CA LYS A 623 8.82 -10.33 -3.57
C LYS A 623 9.10 -8.97 -4.22
N GLY A 624 8.09 -8.39 -4.87
CA GLY A 624 8.16 -7.07 -5.50
C GLY A 624 8.50 -5.90 -4.57
N ASP A 625 8.06 -5.90 -3.31
CA ASP A 625 8.46 -4.87 -2.34
C ASP A 625 9.97 -4.87 -2.07
N LYS A 626 10.58 -6.07 -2.03
CA LYS A 626 12.03 -6.22 -1.95
C LYS A 626 12.71 -5.78 -3.25
N ALA A 627 12.15 -6.11 -4.41
CA ALA A 627 12.69 -5.71 -5.71
C ALA A 627 12.74 -4.18 -5.85
N SER A 628 11.63 -3.49 -5.57
CA SER A 628 11.55 -2.03 -5.57
C SER A 628 12.55 -1.40 -4.59
N SER A 629 12.61 -1.89 -3.36
CA SER A 629 13.52 -1.34 -2.33
C SER A 629 15.00 -1.47 -2.71
N VAL A 630 15.38 -2.61 -3.32
CA VAL A 630 16.76 -2.83 -3.79
C VAL A 630 17.11 -1.86 -4.92
N PHE A 631 16.23 -1.70 -5.92
CA PHE A 631 16.48 -0.74 -7.01
C PHE A 631 16.52 0.70 -6.51
N ARG A 632 15.63 1.07 -5.59
CA ARG A 632 15.63 2.41 -5.00
C ARG A 632 16.95 2.72 -4.28
N ARG A 633 17.44 1.79 -3.46
CA ARG A 633 18.76 1.92 -2.78
C ARG A 633 19.91 2.06 -3.77
N TYR A 634 19.83 1.37 -4.92
CA TYR A 634 20.80 1.52 -5.99
C TYR A 634 20.74 2.91 -6.62
N ALA A 635 19.55 3.38 -7.01
CA ALA A 635 19.33 4.70 -7.60
C ALA A 635 19.68 5.87 -6.64
N ASP A 636 19.49 5.66 -5.34
CA ASP A 636 19.87 6.59 -4.27
C ASP A 636 21.35 6.39 -3.83
N GLN A 637 22.12 5.58 -4.55
CA GLN A 637 23.57 5.36 -4.36
C GLN A 637 23.97 4.87 -2.95
N THR A 638 23.09 4.11 -2.31
CA THR A 638 23.39 3.46 -1.02
C THR A 638 24.41 2.32 -1.16
N PHE A 639 24.59 1.78 -2.38
CA PHE A 639 25.62 0.81 -2.74
C PHE A 639 26.12 1.04 -4.17
N SER A 640 27.28 0.46 -4.51
CA SER A 640 27.97 0.74 -5.78
C SER A 640 27.37 0.00 -6.99
N GLN A 641 27.69 0.48 -8.20
CA GLN A 641 27.40 -0.20 -9.47
C GLN A 641 27.91 -1.65 -9.48
N GLU A 642 29.11 -1.90 -8.94
CA GLU A 642 29.69 -3.23 -8.87
C GLU A 642 28.82 -4.17 -8.02
N GLN A 643 28.32 -3.68 -6.88
CA GLN A 643 27.40 -4.44 -6.03
C GLN A 643 26.07 -4.71 -6.72
N TRP A 644 25.53 -3.75 -7.48
CA TRP A 644 24.33 -3.96 -8.31
C TRP A 644 24.51 -5.10 -9.31
N ASP A 645 25.56 -5.03 -10.12
CA ASP A 645 25.81 -5.99 -11.20
C ASP A 645 26.15 -7.39 -10.66
N GLN A 646 26.89 -7.49 -9.54
CA GLN A 646 27.34 -8.78 -8.99
C GLN A 646 26.32 -9.44 -8.04
N LEU A 647 25.53 -8.68 -7.28
CA LEU A 647 24.76 -9.22 -6.15
C LEU A 647 23.24 -9.23 -6.34
N TYR A 648 22.71 -8.42 -7.26
CA TYR A 648 21.27 -8.17 -7.34
C TYR A 648 20.71 -8.31 -8.74
N LYS A 649 21.38 -7.75 -9.76
CA LYS A 649 20.85 -7.65 -11.13
C LYS A 649 20.35 -8.97 -11.72
N ASN A 650 21.16 -10.04 -11.62
CA ASN A 650 20.77 -11.36 -12.13
C ASN A 650 19.61 -11.98 -11.35
N ASP A 651 19.61 -11.85 -10.02
CA ASP A 651 18.52 -12.35 -9.17
C ASP A 651 17.20 -11.61 -9.45
N MET A 652 17.27 -10.30 -9.74
CA MET A 652 16.11 -9.50 -10.12
C MET A 652 15.55 -9.92 -11.48
N LEU A 653 16.42 -10.12 -12.48
CA LEU A 653 16.00 -10.64 -13.79
C LEU A 653 15.26 -11.97 -13.64
N LEU A 654 15.86 -12.93 -12.93
CA LEU A 654 15.25 -14.24 -12.70
C LEU A 654 13.89 -14.17 -11.97
N TYR A 655 13.73 -13.23 -11.04
CA TYR A 655 12.47 -13.01 -10.32
C TYR A 655 11.36 -12.53 -11.25
N CYS A 656 11.60 -11.47 -12.03
CA CYS A 656 10.60 -10.92 -12.95
C CYS A 656 10.29 -11.90 -14.10
N ASP A 657 11.29 -12.64 -14.59
CA ASP A 657 11.12 -13.72 -15.56
C ASP A 657 10.17 -14.80 -15.00
N ARG A 658 10.33 -15.15 -13.71
CA ARG A 658 9.48 -16.13 -13.02
C ARG A 658 8.03 -15.65 -12.91
N ASP A 659 7.78 -14.37 -12.68
CA ASP A 659 6.43 -13.82 -12.55
C ASP A 659 5.64 -13.92 -13.85
N THR A 660 6.25 -13.59 -14.99
CA THR A 660 5.60 -13.80 -16.30
C THR A 660 5.43 -15.27 -16.67
N LEU A 661 6.37 -16.15 -16.30
CA LEU A 661 6.22 -17.60 -16.49
C LEU A 661 5.09 -18.17 -15.62
N ALA A 662 4.93 -17.67 -14.39
CA ALA A 662 3.82 -18.01 -13.51
C ALA A 662 2.45 -17.66 -14.14
N MET A 663 2.37 -16.56 -14.90
CA MET A 663 1.15 -16.22 -15.65
C MET A 663 0.87 -17.25 -16.76
N VAL A 664 1.91 -17.72 -17.46
CA VAL A 664 1.76 -18.79 -18.48
C VAL A 664 1.26 -20.08 -17.84
N VAL A 665 1.80 -20.46 -16.68
CA VAL A 665 1.34 -21.62 -15.89
C VAL A 665 -0.15 -21.48 -15.55
N VAL A 666 -0.55 -20.34 -14.99
CA VAL A 666 -1.94 -20.07 -14.62
C VAL A 666 -2.86 -20.19 -15.83
N LEU A 667 -2.50 -19.57 -16.97
CA LEU A 667 -3.30 -19.65 -18.19
C LEU A 667 -3.41 -21.10 -18.71
N GLN A 668 -2.30 -21.84 -18.75
CA GLN A 668 -2.30 -23.24 -19.19
C GLN A 668 -3.22 -24.09 -18.31
N LYS A 669 -3.14 -23.93 -16.98
CA LYS A 669 -4.00 -24.66 -16.02
C LYS A 669 -5.47 -24.28 -16.12
N ILE A 670 -5.78 -23.00 -16.35
CA ILE A 670 -7.14 -22.56 -16.63
C ILE A 670 -7.70 -23.29 -17.86
N ILE A 671 -6.92 -23.34 -18.95
CA ILE A 671 -7.35 -24.01 -20.19
C ILE A 671 -7.53 -25.51 -19.98
N GLU A 672 -6.61 -26.18 -19.26
CA GLU A 672 -6.72 -27.60 -18.90
C GLU A 672 -8.03 -27.88 -18.13
N ILE A 673 -8.31 -27.10 -17.07
CA ILE A 673 -9.54 -27.21 -16.28
C ILE A 673 -10.79 -27.04 -17.14
N VAL A 674 -10.81 -26.03 -18.03
CA VAL A 674 -11.96 -25.78 -18.91
C VAL A 674 -12.12 -26.90 -19.93
N LYS A 675 -11.03 -27.42 -20.52
CA LYS A 675 -11.08 -28.55 -21.46
C LYS A 675 -11.63 -29.82 -20.81
N GLU A 676 -11.24 -30.10 -19.57
CA GLU A 676 -11.73 -31.27 -18.83
C GLU A 676 -13.21 -31.14 -18.45
N ALA A 677 -13.64 -29.95 -18.01
CA ALA A 677 -15.00 -29.72 -17.53
C ALA A 677 -16.03 -29.45 -18.65
N LYS A 678 -15.63 -28.70 -19.69
CA LYS A 678 -16.47 -28.17 -20.78
C LYS A 678 -15.68 -28.06 -22.09
N PRO A 679 -15.32 -29.19 -22.73
CA PRO A 679 -14.51 -29.19 -23.95
C PRO A 679 -15.16 -28.44 -25.12
N ASP A 680 -16.49 -28.37 -25.14
CA ASP A 680 -17.29 -27.68 -26.15
C ASP A 680 -17.02 -26.17 -26.21
N ILE A 681 -16.66 -25.54 -25.09
CA ILE A 681 -16.30 -24.11 -25.05
C ILE A 681 -15.04 -23.85 -25.88
N VAL A 682 -13.99 -24.63 -25.64
CA VAL A 682 -12.71 -24.46 -26.34
C VAL A 682 -12.85 -24.77 -27.83
N GLU A 683 -13.61 -25.81 -28.19
CA GLU A 683 -13.91 -26.10 -29.59
C GLU A 683 -14.69 -24.98 -30.29
N ARG A 684 -15.66 -24.36 -29.61
CA ARG A 684 -16.39 -23.20 -30.15
C ARG A 684 -15.47 -22.02 -30.40
N ILE A 685 -14.62 -21.68 -29.43
CA ILE A 685 -13.67 -20.58 -29.56
C ILE A 685 -12.75 -20.82 -30.77
N ARG A 686 -12.17 -22.02 -30.89
CA ARG A 686 -11.32 -22.40 -32.03
C ARG A 686 -12.05 -22.26 -33.37
N LYS A 687 -13.30 -22.75 -33.47
CA LYS A 687 -14.11 -22.63 -34.69
C LYS A 687 -14.39 -21.19 -35.06
N VAL A 688 -14.68 -20.32 -34.08
CA VAL A 688 -14.90 -18.89 -34.32
C VAL A 688 -13.61 -18.24 -34.82
N LYS A 689 -12.47 -18.50 -34.18
CA LYS A 689 -11.18 -17.90 -34.55
C LYS A 689 -10.71 -18.33 -35.93
N LEU A 690 -10.90 -19.60 -36.30
CA LEU A 690 -10.62 -20.11 -37.65
C LEU A 690 -11.48 -19.47 -38.75
N ASN A 691 -12.66 -18.93 -38.42
CA ASN A 691 -13.53 -18.24 -39.37
C ASN A 691 -13.27 -16.72 -39.43
N GLU A 692 -12.48 -16.16 -38.51
CA GLU A 692 -12.08 -14.73 -38.49
C GLU A 692 -10.76 -14.46 -39.24
N VAL A 693 -9.95 -15.50 -39.44
CA VAL A 693 -8.72 -15.52 -40.27
C VAL A 693 -9.08 -15.88 -41.70
#